data_AF-A0A7Y5G8T1-F1
#
_entry.id   AF-A0A7Y5G8T1-F1
#
_cell.length_a   1.000
_cell.length_b   1.000
_cell.length_c   1.000
_cell.angle_alpha   90.00
_cell.angle_beta   90.00
_cell.angle_gamma   90.00
#
_symmetry.space_group_name_H-M   'P 1'
#
loop_
_entity.id
_entity.type
_entity.pdbx_description
1 polymer ?
#
loop_
_entity_poly.entity_id
_entity_poly.type
_entity_poly.pdbx_seq_one_letter_code
_entity_poly.pdbx_strand_id
1 'polypeptide(L)'
;MRNHFFKKIIIVLAMTLLTGLFLLLAWRPTPVTYLSIQSNIKGAMIMIDDHLTEHTTPAVITDLAKGKHKIGLLTMQNLNQALEQEFEIIEGRQNHVYMYYDLFENRSTELLVQSNITGAEIFVDETVTAYKTPALIKDVQPGKRKVKLAYGDQLVEQEIEIMPGQRNQMFLFYGNGISGIADLAIASNLHGADVLIDGRETPFQTPAIIDGVQVGEHAVTLRYQGRYAHFRVHVKEGKHNHVDLDVPLADANIFTNVDGAEILIDGETTGSTAPEQIKGLIEGEYKIALKKNERIVFKKIFVSADSRNDVRIDFPLGHVQIESNVKGAEIWFDGHVTGLKTPHTIQDLMEGEHTILLKKNHHTVDGKVMIAADAVHVASFDFPVGTLLVKTNVQDAEIFINKEKKDMKAPFELSEIFEGRHSVRLVKDNQVLEKTIDVKAFAQNILEMNYSFGSLRIESNLQNASIFLNGKTFGKTTPAFLTQVVAGKHQIQIEKDGFTIGKEVVVEADSIQNVIMNLDMNAMGQITVRSNIPGWPVFINGKNTRTVTPAVLDNLKPGEYVVTVEKGNRRFESKLVLSPNQNKLVDFTFPLGDLLIKSNVQDAAITINDEKVNQKTPSIIKNLIADTYEIIVSANDQKIKKIVAIKPHVENVAEFEFTQEKNGNGKKWYYILGTAAAVAGAASIIKGKGKNGDVSGIPALPLPTE
;
A
#
# COMPACT_ATOMS: atom_id res chain seq x y z
N MET A 1 -29.01 3.07 67.37
CA MET A 1 -30.34 3.23 68.01
C MET A 1 -30.38 4.58 68.73
N ARG A 2 -31.54 5.27 68.70
CA ARG A 2 -32.23 5.95 69.83
C ARG A 2 -31.31 6.47 70.97
N ASN A 3 -31.27 7.77 71.33
CA ASN A 3 -32.38 8.72 71.37
C ASN A 3 -31.94 10.20 71.44
N HIS A 4 -31.24 10.72 70.43
CA HIS A 4 -31.15 12.19 70.25
C HIS A 4 -31.24 12.70 68.80
N PHE A 5 -31.25 11.79 67.82
CA PHE A 5 -31.41 12.09 66.39
C PHE A 5 -32.74 12.80 66.06
N PHE A 6 -33.80 12.61 66.85
CA PHE A 6 -35.13 13.19 66.59
C PHE A 6 -35.38 14.57 67.23
N LYS A 7 -34.59 15.00 68.23
CA LYS A 7 -34.68 16.37 68.77
C LYS A 7 -33.78 17.38 68.04
N LYS A 8 -32.74 16.91 67.35
CA LYS A 8 -31.87 17.80 66.54
C LYS A 8 -32.43 18.12 65.15
N ILE A 9 -33.29 17.28 64.56
CA ILE A 9 -33.88 17.55 63.23
C ILE A 9 -34.96 18.64 63.28
N ILE A 10 -35.77 18.72 64.35
CA ILE A 10 -36.83 19.73 64.47
C ILE A 10 -36.27 21.12 64.82
N ILE A 11 -35.17 21.21 65.57
CA ILE A 11 -34.51 22.50 65.86
C ILE A 11 -33.71 23.00 64.65
N VAL A 12 -33.14 22.11 63.83
CA VAL A 12 -32.48 22.49 62.58
C VAL A 12 -33.48 22.98 61.53
N LEU A 13 -34.70 22.44 61.45
CA LEU A 13 -35.76 22.98 60.57
C LEU A 13 -36.40 24.28 61.11
N ALA A 14 -36.36 24.53 62.43
CA ALA A 14 -36.91 25.75 63.02
C ALA A 14 -35.94 26.94 63.00
N MET A 15 -34.62 26.70 62.95
CA MET A 15 -33.62 27.78 62.82
C MET A 15 -33.29 28.16 61.37
N THR A 16 -33.50 27.28 60.38
CA THR A 16 -33.44 27.68 58.95
C THR A 16 -34.55 28.65 58.53
N LEU A 17 -35.54 28.90 59.40
CA LEU A 17 -36.58 29.92 59.24
C LEU A 17 -36.36 31.16 60.13
N LEU A 18 -35.26 31.22 60.90
CA LEU A 18 -34.89 32.37 61.74
C LEU A 18 -33.43 32.85 61.60
N THR A 19 -32.65 32.26 60.68
CA THR A 19 -31.43 32.86 60.10
C THR A 19 -31.63 33.32 58.65
N GLY A 20 -32.87 33.28 58.13
CA GLY A 20 -33.29 33.92 56.88
C GLY A 20 -33.66 35.39 57.02
N LEU A 21 -33.55 35.94 58.24
CA LEU A 21 -33.78 37.32 58.60
C LEU A 21 -32.68 37.67 59.63
N PHE A 22 -31.96 38.78 59.46
CA PHE A 22 -30.77 39.17 60.25
C PHE A 22 -29.46 38.37 60.05
N LEU A 23 -29.09 38.09 58.79
CA LEU A 23 -27.67 38.23 58.35
C LEU A 23 -27.54 38.69 56.89
N LEU A 24 -28.54 39.45 56.44
CA LEU A 24 -28.57 40.19 55.16
C LEU A 24 -27.83 41.55 55.25
N LEU A 25 -27.02 41.72 56.30
CA LEU A 25 -26.23 42.91 56.61
C LEU A 25 -24.84 42.44 57.05
N ALA A 26 -23.80 43.00 56.43
CA ALA A 26 -22.37 42.78 56.70
C ALA A 26 -21.69 41.47 56.22
N TRP A 27 -22.07 40.95 55.04
CA TRP A 27 -21.03 40.63 54.04
C TRP A 27 -21.58 40.88 52.63
N ARG A 28 -21.35 42.10 52.12
CA ARG A 28 -21.52 42.37 50.69
C ARG A 28 -20.31 41.73 49.99
N PRO A 29 -20.46 40.94 48.91
CA PRO A 29 -19.39 40.86 47.95
C PRO A 29 -19.11 42.30 47.49
N THR A 30 -17.86 42.74 47.56
CA THR A 30 -17.44 43.94 46.82
C THR A 30 -17.84 43.70 45.36
N PRO A 31 -18.69 44.55 44.75
CA PRO A 31 -19.09 44.36 43.37
C PRO A 31 -17.83 44.35 42.51
N VAL A 32 -17.55 43.20 41.89
CA VAL A 32 -16.44 43.07 40.95
C VAL A 32 -16.73 44.05 39.81
N THR A 33 -15.95 45.13 39.75
CA THR A 33 -16.17 46.22 38.80
C THR A 33 -15.66 45.81 37.43
N TYR A 34 -16.53 45.12 36.68
CA TYR A 34 -16.26 44.79 35.29
C TYR A 34 -16.39 46.03 34.41
N LEU A 35 -15.32 46.32 33.68
CA LEU A 35 -15.25 47.32 32.62
C LEU A 35 -15.19 46.58 31.27
N SER A 36 -16.22 46.74 30.45
CA SER A 36 -16.23 46.29 29.06
C SER A 36 -15.65 47.39 28.17
N ILE A 37 -14.61 47.06 27.40
CA ILE A 37 -13.92 47.98 26.49
C ILE A 37 -14.16 47.47 25.07
N GLN A 38 -14.80 48.29 24.23
CA GLN A 38 -15.03 48.02 22.82
C GLN A 38 -14.48 49.15 21.94
N SER A 39 -14.25 48.85 20.67
CA SER A 39 -13.86 49.85 19.68
C SER A 39 -14.22 49.41 18.26
N ASN A 40 -14.22 50.37 17.33
CA ASN A 40 -14.41 50.13 15.90
C ASN A 40 -13.24 49.37 15.26
N ILE A 41 -12.05 49.38 15.88
CA ILE A 41 -10.90 48.56 15.49
C ILE A 41 -10.84 47.31 16.37
N LYS A 42 -11.16 46.14 15.79
CA LYS A 42 -11.03 44.84 16.46
C LYS A 42 -9.56 44.45 16.62
N GLY A 43 -9.16 44.06 17.83
CA GLY A 43 -7.81 43.63 18.16
C GLY A 43 -6.85 44.76 18.53
N ALA A 44 -7.34 45.97 18.82
CA ALA A 44 -6.50 47.06 19.32
C ALA A 44 -6.00 46.73 20.74
N MET A 45 -4.73 47.03 21.03
CA MET A 45 -4.09 46.74 22.32
C MET A 45 -4.54 47.77 23.37
N ILE A 46 -4.90 47.29 24.56
CA ILE A 46 -5.49 48.12 25.62
C ILE A 46 -4.43 48.54 26.64
N MET A 47 -4.38 49.83 26.96
CA MET A 47 -3.64 50.38 28.11
C MET A 47 -4.61 50.90 29.18
N ILE A 48 -4.20 50.83 30.44
CA ILE A 48 -4.91 51.44 31.59
C ILE A 48 -3.87 52.12 32.48
N ASP A 49 -4.15 53.37 32.86
CA ASP A 49 -3.30 54.24 33.69
C ASP A 49 -1.83 54.22 33.23
N ASP A 50 -1.66 54.50 31.93
CA ASP A 50 -0.37 54.54 31.21
C ASP A 50 0.39 53.19 31.13
N HIS A 51 -0.22 52.08 31.57
CA HIS A 51 0.34 50.73 31.47
C HIS A 51 -0.36 49.84 30.42
N LEU A 52 0.41 49.17 29.57
CA LEU A 52 -0.08 48.21 28.58
C LEU A 52 -0.57 46.90 29.24
N THR A 53 -1.76 46.46 28.88
CA THR A 53 -2.37 45.21 29.36
C THR A 53 -2.19 44.06 28.37
N GLU A 54 -2.45 42.83 28.80
CA GLU A 54 -2.46 41.64 27.93
C GLU A 54 -3.73 41.52 27.06
N HIS A 55 -4.68 42.47 27.19
CA HIS A 55 -5.98 42.42 26.53
C HIS A 55 -6.03 43.25 25.25
N THR A 56 -6.86 42.80 24.29
CA THR A 56 -7.18 43.52 23.05
C THR A 56 -8.68 43.65 22.85
N THR A 57 -9.13 44.66 22.11
CA THR A 57 -10.57 44.95 21.95
C THR A 57 -11.31 43.93 21.06
N PRO A 58 -12.56 43.54 21.38
CA PRO A 58 -13.31 43.86 22.59
C PRO A 58 -12.86 43.01 23.80
N ALA A 59 -12.74 43.63 24.97
CA ALA A 59 -12.34 42.97 26.22
C ALA A 59 -13.29 43.30 27.39
N VAL A 60 -13.22 42.48 28.44
CA VAL A 60 -13.82 42.76 29.74
C VAL A 60 -12.76 42.58 30.81
N ILE A 61 -12.52 43.61 31.62
CA ILE A 61 -11.49 43.63 32.67
C ILE A 61 -12.19 43.75 34.02
N THR A 62 -11.84 42.89 34.98
CA THR A 62 -12.61 42.66 36.21
C THR A 62 -11.94 43.14 37.49
N ASP A 63 -10.62 43.36 37.49
CA ASP A 63 -9.82 43.66 38.69
C ASP A 63 -9.43 45.15 38.79
N LEU A 64 -10.31 46.05 38.35
CA LEU A 64 -10.11 47.50 38.45
C LEU A 64 -10.82 48.08 39.68
N ALA A 65 -10.13 49.00 40.36
CA ALA A 65 -10.70 49.77 41.45
C ALA A 65 -11.80 50.72 40.96
N LYS A 66 -12.60 51.24 41.90
CA LYS A 66 -13.55 52.32 41.60
C LYS A 66 -12.84 53.68 41.62
N GLY A 67 -13.19 54.56 40.70
CA GLY A 67 -12.56 55.85 40.52
C GLY A 67 -12.27 56.16 39.05
N LYS A 68 -11.56 57.25 38.80
CA LYS A 68 -11.14 57.62 37.45
C LYS A 68 -9.90 56.84 37.03
N HIS A 69 -9.98 56.24 35.84
CA HIS A 69 -8.91 55.53 35.18
C HIS A 69 -8.73 56.08 33.77
N LYS A 70 -7.50 56.13 33.27
CA LYS A 70 -7.16 56.57 31.92
C LYS A 70 -7.03 55.35 31.03
N ILE A 71 -7.88 55.21 30.02
CA ILE A 71 -7.92 54.04 29.14
C ILE A 71 -7.34 54.43 27.79
N GLY A 72 -6.34 53.69 27.31
CA GLY A 72 -5.67 53.93 26.04
C GLY A 72 -5.87 52.79 25.03
N LEU A 73 -5.92 53.10 23.73
CA LEU A 73 -5.80 52.11 22.65
C LEU A 73 -4.57 52.37 21.78
N LEU A 74 -3.84 51.30 21.49
CA LEU A 74 -2.74 51.25 20.53
C LEU A 74 -3.05 50.28 19.39
N THR A 75 -2.56 50.59 18.19
CA THR A 75 -2.66 49.72 17.01
C THR A 75 -1.27 49.47 16.43
N MET A 76 -1.10 48.36 15.72
CA MET A 76 0.16 48.00 15.04
C MET A 76 0.64 49.05 14.03
N GLN A 77 -0.25 49.96 13.60
CA GLN A 77 0.04 51.04 12.65
C GLN A 77 0.52 52.33 13.34
N ASN A 78 0.28 52.51 14.64
CA ASN A 78 0.74 53.68 15.39
C ASN A 78 1.04 53.34 16.86
N LEU A 79 2.12 52.59 17.09
CA LEU A 79 2.55 52.15 18.43
C LEU A 79 3.06 53.28 19.35
N ASN A 80 3.27 54.49 18.82
CA ASN A 80 3.92 55.59 19.53
C ASN A 80 2.94 56.69 20.00
N GLN A 81 1.64 56.56 19.71
CA GLN A 81 0.63 57.55 20.11
C GLN A 81 -0.72 56.87 20.34
N ALA A 82 -1.07 56.66 21.61
CA ALA A 82 -2.34 56.04 22.00
C ALA A 82 -3.51 57.02 21.89
N LEU A 83 -4.69 56.50 21.54
CA LEU A 83 -5.96 57.20 21.77
C LEU A 83 -6.35 57.00 23.22
N GLU A 84 -6.39 58.06 24.02
CA GLU A 84 -6.63 58.00 25.47
C GLU A 84 -7.92 58.71 25.87
N GLN A 85 -8.66 58.10 26.81
CA GLN A 85 -9.87 58.67 27.40
C GLN A 85 -9.92 58.39 28.91
N GLU A 86 -10.19 59.42 29.71
CA GLU A 86 -10.55 59.22 31.13
C GLU A 86 -11.97 58.64 31.26
N PHE A 87 -12.11 57.61 32.08
CA PHE A 87 -13.38 56.98 32.40
C PHE A 87 -13.50 56.75 33.91
N GLU A 88 -14.66 57.05 34.50
CA GLU A 88 -14.92 56.86 35.93
C GLU A 88 -15.68 55.54 36.16
N ILE A 89 -15.00 54.57 36.77
CA ILE A 89 -15.55 53.25 37.08
C ILE A 89 -16.41 53.35 38.34
N ILE A 90 -17.72 53.11 38.19
CA ILE A 90 -18.71 53.21 39.27
C ILE A 90 -19.08 51.82 39.77
N GLU A 91 -18.90 51.61 41.08
CA GLU A 91 -19.20 50.36 41.80
C GLU A 91 -20.68 49.98 41.68
N GLY A 92 -20.97 48.76 41.25
CA GLY A 92 -22.34 48.22 41.12
C GLY A 92 -23.12 48.64 39.87
N ARG A 93 -22.48 49.30 38.89
CA ARG A 93 -23.04 49.53 37.54
C ARG A 93 -22.32 48.67 36.49
N GLN A 94 -22.96 48.44 35.35
CA GLN A 94 -22.25 47.96 34.16
C GLN A 94 -21.41 49.11 33.62
N ASN A 95 -20.08 48.99 33.70
CA ASN A 95 -19.17 49.98 33.17
C ASN A 95 -18.80 49.55 31.75
N HIS A 96 -19.13 50.39 30.76
CA HIS A 96 -18.83 50.15 29.36
C HIS A 96 -18.23 51.40 28.75
N VAL A 97 -17.09 51.25 28.06
CA VAL A 97 -16.50 52.31 27.25
C VAL A 97 -16.36 51.82 25.81
N TYR A 98 -16.83 52.64 24.88
CA TYR A 98 -16.65 52.41 23.45
C TYR A 98 -15.73 53.52 22.92
N MET A 99 -14.52 53.15 22.50
CA MET A 99 -13.55 54.10 21.96
C MET A 99 -13.55 54.04 20.43
N TYR A 100 -13.67 55.18 19.78
CA TYR A 100 -13.73 55.28 18.32
C TYR A 100 -12.41 55.83 17.77
N TYR A 101 -11.73 55.04 16.95
CA TYR A 101 -10.42 55.37 16.40
C TYR A 101 -10.56 55.68 14.90
N ASP A 102 -10.29 56.93 14.51
CA ASP A 102 -10.36 57.38 13.12
C ASP A 102 -9.04 57.12 12.38
N LEU A 103 -9.12 56.33 11.30
CA LEU A 103 -8.07 56.27 10.30
C LEU A 103 -8.37 57.34 9.25
N PHE A 104 -7.59 58.42 9.26
CA PHE A 104 -7.77 59.56 8.36
C PHE A 104 -7.46 59.19 6.90
N GLU A 105 -8.49 59.19 6.04
CA GLU A 105 -8.67 60.06 4.87
C GLU A 105 -9.87 59.59 4.01
N ASN A 106 -10.57 60.54 3.36
CA ASN A 106 -11.81 60.34 2.56
C ASN A 106 -13.04 59.80 3.32
N ARG A 107 -13.74 60.70 4.02
CA ARG A 107 -15.07 60.44 4.61
C ARG A 107 -16.19 60.61 3.57
N SER A 108 -16.91 59.52 3.25
CA SER A 108 -18.27 59.62 2.70
C SER A 108 -19.17 60.33 3.71
N THR A 109 -20.04 61.21 3.22
CA THR A 109 -20.96 62.00 4.03
C THR A 109 -22.38 61.44 3.90
N GLU A 110 -22.79 60.71 4.92
CA GLU A 110 -24.16 60.19 5.00
C GLU A 110 -25.09 61.19 5.69
N LEU A 111 -26.25 61.44 5.05
CA LEU A 111 -27.36 62.22 5.57
C LEU A 111 -28.62 61.35 5.65
N LEU A 112 -29.09 61.09 6.85
CA LEU A 112 -30.39 60.49 7.11
C LEU A 112 -31.47 61.57 7.05
N VAL A 113 -32.33 61.55 6.03
CA VAL A 113 -33.47 62.47 5.90
C VAL A 113 -34.75 61.73 6.23
N GLN A 114 -35.46 62.21 7.25
CA GLN A 114 -36.72 61.67 7.74
C GLN A 114 -37.81 62.75 7.72
N SER A 115 -39.07 62.34 7.76
CA SER A 115 -40.19 63.26 7.89
C SER A 115 -41.42 62.59 8.50
N ASN A 116 -42.33 63.41 9.01
CA ASN A 116 -43.61 62.96 9.57
C ASN A 116 -44.57 62.37 8.52
N ILE A 117 -44.15 62.25 7.27
CA ILE A 117 -44.82 61.54 6.19
C ILE A 117 -43.76 60.67 5.51
N THR A 118 -43.97 59.36 5.49
CA THR A 118 -43.14 58.42 4.71
C THR A 118 -43.37 58.67 3.22
N GLY A 119 -42.32 58.55 2.40
CA GLY A 119 -42.39 58.58 0.94
C GLY A 119 -42.39 59.97 0.32
N ALA A 120 -41.99 61.01 1.06
CA ALA A 120 -41.78 62.35 0.48
C ALA A 120 -40.49 62.38 -0.35
N GLU A 121 -40.55 62.94 -1.55
CA GLU A 121 -39.42 63.10 -2.47
C GLU A 121 -38.40 64.08 -1.89
N ILE A 122 -37.13 63.66 -1.84
CA ILE A 122 -36.06 64.44 -1.24
C ILE A 122 -35.30 65.21 -2.32
N PHE A 123 -35.04 66.49 -2.06
CA PHE A 123 -34.23 67.39 -2.85
C PHE A 123 -33.10 67.92 -1.97
N VAL A 124 -31.89 68.02 -2.51
CA VAL A 124 -30.73 68.63 -1.83
C VAL A 124 -30.16 69.70 -2.73
N ASP A 125 -30.05 70.93 -2.22
CA ASP A 125 -29.62 72.13 -2.97
C ASP A 125 -30.35 72.25 -4.32
N GLU A 126 -31.69 72.23 -4.26
CA GLU A 126 -32.63 72.27 -5.39
C GLU A 126 -32.53 71.12 -6.41
N THR A 127 -31.57 70.20 -6.24
CA THR A 127 -31.40 69.02 -7.09
C THR A 127 -32.36 67.91 -6.67
N VAL A 128 -33.15 67.39 -7.62
CA VAL A 128 -33.99 66.21 -7.43
C VAL A 128 -33.10 65.02 -7.09
N THR A 129 -33.37 64.33 -5.98
CA THR A 129 -32.74 63.04 -5.70
C THR A 129 -33.69 61.88 -6.08
N ALA A 130 -33.15 60.68 -6.23
CA ALA A 130 -33.96 59.48 -6.40
C ALA A 130 -34.60 58.96 -5.09
N TYR A 131 -34.29 59.60 -3.95
CA TYR A 131 -34.64 59.11 -2.62
C TYR A 131 -35.97 59.67 -2.13
N LYS A 132 -36.66 58.88 -1.31
CA LYS A 132 -37.88 59.27 -0.61
C LYS A 132 -37.75 58.95 0.88
N THR A 133 -38.35 59.75 1.76
CA THR A 133 -38.19 59.58 3.22
C THR A 133 -38.80 58.28 3.76
N PRO A 134 -38.25 57.67 4.84
CA PRO A 134 -36.94 57.93 5.41
C PRO A 134 -35.83 57.34 4.51
N ALA A 135 -34.80 58.11 4.18
CA ALA A 135 -33.68 57.62 3.37
C ALA A 135 -32.32 58.09 3.89
N LEU A 136 -31.32 57.24 3.70
CA LEU A 136 -29.92 57.54 3.93
C LEU A 136 -29.27 57.93 2.60
N ILE A 137 -29.02 59.22 2.40
CA ILE A 137 -28.36 59.75 1.21
C ILE A 137 -26.85 59.73 1.48
N LYS A 138 -26.09 59.05 0.63
CA LYS A 138 -24.62 58.99 0.73
C LYS A 138 -23.96 60.09 -0.09
N ASP A 139 -22.72 60.42 0.26
CA ASP A 139 -21.85 61.38 -0.43
C ASP A 139 -22.42 62.81 -0.57
N VAL A 140 -23.26 63.24 0.38
CA VAL A 140 -23.82 64.60 0.40
C VAL A 140 -22.73 65.61 0.72
N GLN A 141 -22.40 66.51 -0.23
CA GLN A 141 -21.26 67.42 -0.09
C GLN A 141 -21.24 68.18 1.26
N PRO A 142 -20.10 68.27 1.98
CA PRO A 142 -20.01 68.93 3.28
C PRO A 142 -20.34 70.44 3.32
N GLY A 143 -20.78 70.92 4.49
CA GLY A 143 -21.17 72.31 4.74
C GLY A 143 -22.68 72.52 4.77
N LYS A 144 -23.13 73.77 4.76
CA LYS A 144 -24.58 74.08 4.78
C LYS A 144 -25.26 73.62 3.49
N ARG A 145 -26.29 72.80 3.63
CA ARG A 145 -27.12 72.24 2.56
C ARG A 145 -28.59 72.51 2.82
N LYS A 146 -29.33 72.78 1.76
CA LYS A 146 -30.76 73.08 1.79
C LYS A 146 -31.51 71.83 1.38
N VAL A 147 -32.23 71.22 2.32
CA VAL A 147 -32.98 69.99 2.08
C VAL A 147 -34.46 70.31 2.02
N LYS A 148 -35.07 69.96 0.89
CA LYS A 148 -36.48 70.20 0.60
C LYS A 148 -37.15 68.86 0.37
N LEU A 149 -38.35 68.70 0.93
CA LEU A 149 -39.20 67.55 0.70
C LEU A 149 -40.44 67.96 -0.11
N ALA A 150 -40.89 67.09 -1.00
CA ALA A 150 -42.17 67.21 -1.68
C ALA A 150 -43.07 65.98 -1.44
N TYR A 151 -44.35 66.22 -1.12
CA TYR A 151 -45.35 65.16 -0.99
C TYR A 151 -46.71 65.67 -1.49
N GLY A 152 -47.11 65.23 -2.70
CA GLY A 152 -48.22 65.86 -3.42
C GLY A 152 -47.93 67.34 -3.66
N ASP A 153 -48.92 68.19 -3.39
CA ASP A 153 -48.80 69.65 -3.50
C ASP A 153 -48.07 70.32 -2.30
N GLN A 154 -47.68 69.55 -1.28
CA GLN A 154 -47.02 70.09 -0.09
C GLN A 154 -45.50 70.10 -0.23
N LEU A 155 -44.88 71.19 0.23
CA LEU A 155 -43.43 71.39 0.26
C LEU A 155 -43.01 71.84 1.66
N VAL A 156 -41.94 71.24 2.20
CA VAL A 156 -41.23 71.70 3.40
C VAL A 156 -39.73 71.75 3.12
N GLU A 157 -39.03 72.72 3.70
CA GLU A 157 -37.61 72.95 3.43
C GLU A 157 -36.89 73.43 4.68
N GLN A 158 -35.67 72.94 4.90
CA GLN A 158 -34.82 73.30 6.03
C GLN A 158 -33.34 73.21 5.66
N GLU A 159 -32.51 74.10 6.23
CA GLU A 159 -31.05 73.98 6.13
C GLU A 159 -30.48 73.06 7.21
N ILE A 160 -29.47 72.27 6.83
CA ILE A 160 -28.61 71.49 7.74
C ILE A 160 -27.14 71.76 7.41
N GLU A 161 -26.28 71.79 8.43
CA GLU A 161 -24.83 71.83 8.25
C GLU A 161 -24.27 70.40 8.24
N ILE A 162 -23.84 69.92 7.07
CA ILE A 162 -23.32 68.57 6.86
C ILE A 162 -21.87 68.50 7.30
N MET A 163 -21.63 67.84 8.44
CA MET A 163 -20.28 67.65 9.01
C MET A 163 -19.65 66.36 8.44
N PRO A 164 -18.42 66.41 7.87
CA PRO A 164 -17.74 65.25 7.30
C PRO A 164 -17.58 64.10 8.31
N GLY A 165 -18.00 62.89 7.95
CA GLY A 165 -17.84 61.67 8.77
C GLY A 165 -18.49 61.74 10.16
N GLN A 166 -19.52 62.57 10.32
CA GLN A 166 -20.59 62.29 11.27
C GLN A 166 -21.78 61.73 10.48
N ARG A 167 -22.62 60.92 11.13
CA ARG A 167 -23.92 60.57 10.56
C ARG A 167 -24.82 61.79 10.72
N ASN A 168 -24.94 62.58 9.66
CA ASN A 168 -25.81 63.75 9.66
C ASN A 168 -27.25 63.26 9.61
N GLN A 169 -28.16 63.89 10.36
CA GLN A 169 -29.56 63.50 10.37
C GLN A 169 -30.45 64.73 10.51
N MET A 170 -31.58 64.73 9.79
CA MET A 170 -32.59 65.76 9.92
C MET A 170 -33.99 65.20 9.73
N PHE A 171 -34.93 65.87 10.39
CA PHE A 171 -36.34 65.52 10.37
C PHE A 171 -37.16 66.77 9.98
N LEU A 172 -37.94 66.68 8.91
CA LEU A 172 -38.79 67.79 8.44
C LEU A 172 -40.28 67.48 8.67
N PHE A 173 -41.06 68.52 8.97
CA PHE A 173 -42.47 68.41 9.34
C PHE A 173 -43.40 69.08 8.32
N TYR A 174 -44.35 68.33 7.80
CA TYR A 174 -45.46 68.86 7.02
C TYR A 174 -46.60 69.34 7.93
N GLY A 175 -46.90 70.64 7.86
CA GLY A 175 -48.06 71.29 8.48
C GLY A 175 -47.87 71.75 9.94
N ASN A 176 -48.64 72.77 10.34
CA ASN A 176 -48.68 73.30 11.71
C ASN A 176 -49.62 72.51 12.66
N GLY A 177 -50.06 71.31 12.26
CA GLY A 177 -50.99 70.47 13.01
C GLY A 177 -50.29 69.22 13.53
N ILE A 178 -50.24 69.05 14.85
CA ILE A 178 -49.66 67.87 15.49
C ILE A 178 -50.62 66.69 15.28
N SER A 179 -50.43 65.92 14.20
CA SER A 179 -50.66 64.48 14.28
C SER A 179 -49.36 63.90 14.81
N GLY A 180 -49.40 63.29 16.00
CA GLY A 180 -48.19 62.92 16.73
C GLY A 180 -47.21 62.10 15.88
N ILE A 181 -45.92 62.27 16.16
CA ILE A 181 -44.87 61.35 15.73
C ILE A 181 -44.19 60.77 16.97
N ALA A 182 -43.59 59.59 16.83
CA ALA A 182 -42.84 58.96 17.90
C ALA A 182 -41.65 58.16 17.37
N ASP A 183 -40.73 57.81 18.26
CA ASP A 183 -39.73 56.77 18.04
C ASP A 183 -40.38 55.38 18.08
N LEU A 184 -40.05 54.54 17.10
CA LEU A 184 -40.43 53.14 17.03
C LEU A 184 -39.16 52.29 17.11
N ALA A 185 -38.94 51.67 18.27
CA ALA A 185 -37.94 50.63 18.47
C ALA A 185 -38.52 49.28 18.01
N ILE A 186 -37.84 48.63 17.06
CA ILE A 186 -38.21 47.35 16.47
C ILE A 186 -37.10 46.36 16.79
N ALA A 187 -37.41 45.42 17.68
CA ALA A 187 -36.60 44.21 17.88
C ALA A 187 -37.24 43.03 17.15
N SER A 188 -36.43 42.04 16.79
CA SER A 188 -36.90 40.79 16.17
C SER A 188 -35.88 39.69 16.43
N ASN A 189 -36.34 38.44 16.43
CA ASN A 189 -35.49 37.26 16.43
C ASN A 189 -34.73 37.08 15.08
N LEU A 190 -35.23 37.70 13.99
CA LEU A 190 -34.46 37.91 12.78
C LEU A 190 -33.47 39.06 12.98
N HIS A 191 -32.24 38.78 13.41
CA HIS A 191 -31.20 39.81 13.49
C HIS A 191 -30.66 40.18 12.10
N GLY A 192 -30.60 41.49 11.81
CA GLY A 192 -30.12 42.03 10.53
C GLY A 192 -31.14 42.01 9.39
N ALA A 193 -32.44 41.81 9.67
CA ALA A 193 -33.49 41.88 8.66
C ALA A 193 -33.77 43.34 8.26
N ASP A 194 -33.90 43.60 6.96
CA ASP A 194 -34.26 44.93 6.46
C ASP A 194 -35.68 45.28 6.89
N VAL A 195 -35.86 46.49 7.43
CA VAL A 195 -37.18 46.98 7.84
C VAL A 195 -37.81 47.77 6.70
N LEU A 196 -39.05 47.42 6.36
CA LEU A 196 -39.95 48.18 5.50
C LEU A 196 -41.13 48.69 6.33
N ILE A 197 -41.57 49.93 6.10
CA ILE A 197 -42.76 50.54 6.72
C ILE A 197 -43.72 50.97 5.61
N ASP A 198 -44.98 50.54 5.71
CA ASP A 198 -46.06 50.80 4.75
C ASP A 198 -45.69 50.45 3.31
N GLY A 199 -44.98 49.32 3.15
CA GLY A 199 -44.51 48.80 1.87
C GLY A 199 -43.31 49.54 1.27
N ARG A 200 -42.65 50.42 2.02
CA ARG A 200 -41.47 51.18 1.56
C ARG A 200 -40.21 50.75 2.30
N GLU A 201 -39.11 50.60 1.57
CA GLU A 201 -37.80 50.30 2.13
C GLU A 201 -37.30 51.43 3.03
N THR A 202 -36.64 51.06 4.12
CA THR A 202 -35.97 51.99 5.04
C THR A 202 -34.49 51.61 5.17
N PRO A 203 -33.60 52.52 5.57
CA PRO A 203 -32.18 52.23 5.76
C PRO A 203 -31.86 51.48 7.07
N PHE A 204 -32.86 50.87 7.71
CA PHE A 204 -32.75 50.27 9.03
C PHE A 204 -32.82 48.74 8.97
N GLN A 205 -32.02 48.09 9.82
CA GLN A 205 -32.03 46.65 10.03
C GLN A 205 -32.24 46.31 11.49
N THR A 206 -32.93 45.21 11.78
CA THR A 206 -33.28 44.79 13.16
C THR A 206 -32.06 44.35 13.99
N PRO A 207 -31.99 44.69 15.30
CA PRO A 207 -32.87 45.62 16.02
C PRO A 207 -32.59 47.08 15.62
N ALA A 208 -33.65 47.85 15.38
CA ALA A 208 -33.58 49.23 14.94
C ALA A 208 -34.35 50.18 15.87
N ILE A 209 -33.98 51.46 15.88
CA ILE A 209 -34.83 52.55 16.37
C ILE A 209 -35.07 53.48 15.18
N ILE A 210 -36.34 53.72 14.87
CA ILE A 210 -36.78 54.52 13.74
C ILE A 210 -37.50 55.76 14.29
N ASP A 211 -36.83 56.90 14.19
CA ASP A 211 -37.37 58.16 14.70
C ASP A 211 -38.50 58.73 13.81
N GLY A 212 -39.53 59.23 14.47
CA GLY A 212 -40.60 60.03 13.87
C GLY A 212 -41.52 59.30 12.90
N VAL A 213 -41.84 58.04 13.20
CA VAL A 213 -42.98 57.35 12.60
C VAL A 213 -44.27 58.04 13.03
N GLN A 214 -45.29 58.10 12.17
CA GLN A 214 -46.59 58.68 12.53
C GLN A 214 -47.25 57.90 13.68
N VAL A 215 -48.05 58.57 14.49
CA VAL A 215 -48.96 57.93 15.44
C VAL A 215 -50.14 57.34 14.68
N GLY A 216 -50.36 56.03 14.82
CA GLY A 216 -51.35 55.28 14.05
C GLY A 216 -50.96 53.83 13.78
N GLU A 217 -51.74 53.17 12.92
CA GLU A 217 -51.46 51.81 12.44
C GLU A 217 -50.47 51.85 11.26
N HIS A 218 -49.38 51.10 11.36
CA HIS A 218 -48.39 50.93 10.30
C HIS A 218 -48.20 49.46 9.92
N ALA A 219 -48.00 49.20 8.64
CA ALA A 219 -47.64 47.87 8.14
C ALA A 219 -46.12 47.72 8.14
N VAL A 220 -45.57 47.02 9.14
CA VAL A 220 -44.13 46.75 9.22
C VAL A 220 -43.84 45.43 8.53
N THR A 221 -42.89 45.40 7.60
CA THR A 221 -42.45 44.16 6.95
C THR A 221 -40.95 43.98 7.17
N LEU A 222 -40.55 42.82 7.67
CA LEU A 222 -39.15 42.43 7.79
C LEU A 222 -38.76 41.62 6.55
N ARG A 223 -37.70 42.01 5.84
CA ARG A 223 -37.11 41.23 4.76
C ARG A 223 -35.81 40.57 5.24
N TYR A 224 -35.74 39.25 5.15
CA TYR A 224 -34.57 38.47 5.55
C TYR A 224 -34.37 37.31 4.56
N GLN A 225 -33.16 37.14 4.05
CA GLN A 225 -32.80 36.11 3.06
C GLN A 225 -33.79 36.03 1.87
N GLY A 226 -34.23 37.19 1.36
CA GLY A 226 -35.18 37.29 0.24
C GLY A 226 -36.65 37.01 0.57
N ARG A 227 -36.97 36.61 1.81
CA ARG A 227 -38.33 36.36 2.31
C ARG A 227 -38.86 37.52 3.14
N TYR A 228 -40.17 37.60 3.29
CA TYR A 228 -40.88 38.72 3.92
C TYR A 228 -41.78 38.22 5.06
N ALA A 229 -41.67 38.83 6.25
CA ALA A 229 -42.59 38.64 7.36
C ALA A 229 -43.38 39.93 7.62
N HIS A 230 -44.71 39.85 7.63
CA HIS A 230 -45.61 41.01 7.66
C HIS A 230 -46.30 41.17 9.01
N PHE A 231 -46.24 42.38 9.57
CA PHE A 231 -46.79 42.74 10.87
C PHE A 231 -47.62 44.03 10.78
N ARG A 232 -48.50 44.23 11.76
CA ARG A 232 -49.16 45.52 12.01
C ARG A 232 -48.71 46.05 13.36
N VAL A 233 -48.32 47.31 13.38
CA VAL A 233 -47.77 47.99 14.56
C VAL A 233 -48.56 49.27 14.82
N HIS A 234 -49.07 49.42 16.03
CA HIS A 234 -49.73 50.64 16.49
C HIS A 234 -48.74 51.54 17.22
N VAL A 235 -48.36 52.66 16.60
CA VAL A 235 -47.48 53.68 17.17
C VAL A 235 -48.31 54.68 17.97
N LYS A 236 -47.95 54.90 19.24
CA LYS A 236 -48.66 55.79 20.17
C LYS A 236 -47.90 57.10 20.37
N GLU A 237 -48.66 58.14 20.76
CA GLU A 237 -48.11 59.44 21.12
C GLU A 237 -47.28 59.36 22.42
N GLY A 238 -46.00 59.76 22.34
CA GLY A 238 -45.05 59.68 23.45
C GLY A 238 -43.64 59.39 22.96
N LYS A 239 -42.71 59.17 23.90
CA LYS A 239 -41.39 58.59 23.62
C LYS A 239 -41.34 57.13 24.06
N HIS A 240 -40.68 56.30 23.26
CA HIS A 240 -40.43 54.86 23.41
C HIS A 240 -41.62 53.94 23.10
N ASN A 241 -42.03 53.88 21.83
CA ASN A 241 -42.79 52.73 21.34
C ASN A 241 -41.82 51.58 21.05
N HIS A 242 -41.85 50.53 21.86
CA HIS A 242 -41.06 49.31 21.64
C HIS A 242 -41.93 48.17 21.16
N VAL A 243 -41.46 47.43 20.14
CA VAL A 243 -42.14 46.26 19.59
C VAL A 243 -41.15 45.14 19.34
N ASP A 244 -41.43 43.98 19.93
CA ASP A 244 -40.76 42.71 19.63
C ASP A 244 -41.54 41.96 18.55
N LEU A 245 -40.98 41.88 17.35
CA LEU A 245 -41.54 41.17 16.20
C LEU A 245 -40.95 39.76 16.11
N ASP A 246 -41.59 38.81 16.79
CA ASP A 246 -41.21 37.40 16.74
C ASP A 246 -41.71 36.76 15.44
N VAL A 247 -40.77 36.21 14.64
CA VAL A 247 -41.06 35.50 13.40
C VAL A 247 -40.93 34.00 13.65
N PRO A 248 -41.93 33.16 13.33
CA PRO A 248 -41.78 31.71 13.46
C PRO A 248 -40.60 31.21 12.61
N LEU A 249 -39.57 30.71 13.30
CA LEU A 249 -38.37 30.13 12.73
C LEU A 249 -38.36 28.61 12.95
N ALA A 250 -37.90 27.88 11.96
CA ALA A 250 -37.75 26.43 12.05
C ALA A 250 -36.44 25.95 11.42
N ASP A 251 -36.05 24.74 11.81
CA ASP A 251 -34.95 24.02 11.18
C ASP A 251 -35.51 22.90 10.29
N ALA A 252 -34.78 22.58 9.21
CA ALA A 252 -35.10 21.50 8.28
C ALA A 252 -33.93 20.50 8.18
N ASN A 253 -34.18 19.23 8.51
CA ASN A 253 -33.19 18.15 8.41
C ASN A 253 -33.28 17.53 7.01
N ILE A 254 -32.27 17.73 6.19
CA ILE A 254 -32.26 17.27 4.80
C ILE A 254 -31.54 15.93 4.72
N PHE A 255 -32.22 14.90 4.20
CA PHE A 255 -31.71 13.55 4.05
C PHE A 255 -31.76 13.09 2.61
N THR A 256 -30.85 12.20 2.23
CA THR A 256 -30.77 11.62 0.89
C THR A 256 -30.22 10.20 0.93
N ASN A 257 -30.17 9.52 -0.21
CA ASN A 257 -29.45 8.27 -0.45
C ASN A 257 -28.06 8.49 -1.08
N VAL A 258 -27.70 9.72 -1.48
CA VAL A 258 -26.40 10.06 -2.06
C VAL A 258 -25.73 11.19 -1.28
N ASP A 259 -24.85 10.82 -0.36
CA ASP A 259 -24.13 11.77 0.50
C ASP A 259 -23.29 12.79 -0.29
N GLY A 260 -23.14 13.99 0.28
CA GLY A 260 -22.39 15.09 -0.29
C GLY A 260 -23.06 15.71 -1.53
N ALA A 261 -24.39 15.64 -1.64
CA ALA A 261 -25.15 16.37 -2.66
C ALA A 261 -25.39 17.81 -2.19
N GLU A 262 -25.06 18.80 -3.03
CA GLU A 262 -25.24 20.23 -2.76
C GLU A 262 -26.73 20.54 -2.49
N ILE A 263 -27.00 21.25 -1.39
CA ILE A 263 -28.36 21.66 -1.01
C ILE A 263 -28.62 23.06 -1.58
N LEU A 264 -29.66 23.19 -2.40
CA LEU A 264 -30.16 24.46 -2.90
C LEU A 264 -31.56 24.72 -2.33
N ILE A 265 -31.82 25.97 -1.94
CA ILE A 265 -33.11 26.42 -1.41
C ILE A 265 -33.63 27.53 -2.31
N ASP A 266 -34.83 27.31 -2.88
CA ASP A 266 -35.52 28.20 -3.82
C ASP A 266 -34.73 28.56 -5.11
N GLY A 267 -33.59 27.91 -5.33
CA GLY A 267 -32.68 28.13 -6.46
C GLY A 267 -31.28 28.59 -6.05
N GLU A 268 -31.13 29.11 -4.84
CA GLU A 268 -29.85 29.58 -4.29
C GLU A 268 -29.07 28.45 -3.61
N THR A 269 -27.74 28.45 -3.72
CA THR A 269 -26.89 27.48 -3.02
C THR A 269 -26.76 27.83 -1.54
N THR A 270 -26.87 26.82 -0.68
CA THR A 270 -26.65 26.98 0.77
C THR A 270 -25.17 26.89 1.16
N GLY A 271 -24.28 26.54 0.22
CA GLY A 271 -22.90 26.15 0.52
C GLY A 271 -22.75 24.85 1.33
N SER A 272 -23.87 24.18 1.62
CA SER A 272 -23.94 22.95 2.43
C SER A 272 -24.27 21.74 1.55
N THR A 273 -23.98 20.54 2.05
CA THR A 273 -24.24 19.28 1.33
C THR A 273 -24.94 18.27 2.22
N ALA A 274 -25.94 17.56 1.68
CA ALA A 274 -26.75 16.61 2.43
C ALA A 274 -25.97 15.32 2.81
N PRO A 275 -26.28 14.68 3.95
CA PRO A 275 -27.29 15.08 4.93
C PRO A 275 -26.83 16.24 5.83
N GLU A 276 -27.71 17.22 6.06
CA GLU A 276 -27.41 18.43 6.87
C GLU A 276 -28.69 19.02 7.48
N GLN A 277 -28.57 19.76 8.59
CA GLN A 277 -29.64 20.55 9.19
C GLN A 277 -29.52 22.03 8.80
N ILE A 278 -30.43 22.50 7.94
CA ILE A 278 -30.54 23.92 7.62
C ILE A 278 -31.35 24.62 8.72
N LYS A 279 -30.80 25.70 9.28
CA LYS A 279 -31.35 26.38 10.47
C LYS A 279 -31.92 27.76 10.19
N GLY A 280 -32.88 28.17 11.02
CA GLY A 280 -33.39 29.54 11.01
C GLY A 280 -34.16 29.92 9.73
N LEU A 281 -34.88 28.95 9.16
CA LEU A 281 -35.79 29.18 8.04
C LEU A 281 -37.09 29.81 8.55
N ILE A 282 -37.56 30.88 7.91
CA ILE A 282 -38.86 31.50 8.19
C ILE A 282 -39.97 30.53 7.76
N GLU A 283 -40.95 30.29 8.62
CA GLU A 283 -42.09 29.41 8.32
C GLU A 283 -42.74 29.73 6.96
N GLY A 284 -42.95 28.70 6.13
CA GLY A 284 -43.53 28.86 4.80
C GLY A 284 -43.21 27.73 3.83
N GLU A 285 -43.68 27.85 2.58
CA GLU A 285 -43.33 26.93 1.51
C GLU A 285 -41.88 27.14 1.04
N TYR A 286 -41.15 26.06 0.75
CA TYR A 286 -39.80 26.05 0.19
C TYR A 286 -39.67 25.02 -0.94
N LYS A 287 -38.90 25.36 -1.98
CA LYS A 287 -38.40 24.38 -2.96
C LYS A 287 -36.97 23.99 -2.60
N ILE A 288 -36.81 22.84 -1.96
CA ILE A 288 -35.49 22.28 -1.66
C ILE A 288 -35.07 21.38 -2.82
N ALA A 289 -33.86 21.58 -3.33
CA ALA A 289 -33.25 20.77 -4.37
C ALA A 289 -31.90 20.22 -3.90
N LEU A 290 -31.59 19.00 -4.32
CA LEU A 290 -30.27 18.40 -4.17
C LEU A 290 -29.61 18.28 -5.54
N LYS A 291 -28.36 18.71 -5.64
CA LYS A 291 -27.54 18.60 -6.84
C LYS A 291 -26.32 17.71 -6.57
N LYS A 292 -26.10 16.71 -7.43
CA LYS A 292 -24.87 15.92 -7.44
C LYS A 292 -24.42 15.78 -8.89
N ASN A 293 -23.20 16.24 -9.17
CA ASN A 293 -22.70 16.43 -10.53
C ASN A 293 -23.71 17.30 -11.34
N GLU A 294 -24.12 16.85 -12.52
CA GLU A 294 -25.11 17.53 -13.37
C GLU A 294 -26.57 17.16 -13.06
N ARG A 295 -26.83 16.26 -12.09
CA ARG A 295 -28.18 15.76 -11.80
C ARG A 295 -28.79 16.51 -10.61
N ILE A 296 -30.03 16.96 -10.77
CA ILE A 296 -30.79 17.74 -9.78
C ILE A 296 -32.13 17.07 -9.51
N VAL A 297 -32.41 16.75 -8.26
CA VAL A 297 -33.72 16.31 -7.76
C VAL A 297 -34.29 17.37 -6.81
N PHE A 298 -35.61 17.56 -6.75
CA PHE A 298 -36.20 18.58 -5.88
C PHE A 298 -37.55 18.18 -5.32
N LYS A 299 -37.92 18.81 -4.20
CA LYS A 299 -39.20 18.66 -3.53
C LYS A 299 -39.69 20.03 -3.05
N LYS A 300 -40.99 20.30 -3.23
CA LYS A 300 -41.66 21.39 -2.53
C LYS A 300 -42.15 20.89 -1.18
N ILE A 301 -41.93 21.66 -0.12
CA ILE A 301 -42.36 21.36 1.24
C ILE A 301 -42.91 22.62 1.90
N PHE A 302 -43.66 22.47 2.98
CA PHE A 302 -43.90 23.53 3.95
C PHE A 302 -42.99 23.28 5.16
N VAL A 303 -42.25 24.29 5.59
CA VAL A 303 -41.40 24.28 6.78
C VAL A 303 -42.15 25.02 7.87
N SER A 304 -42.40 24.39 9.02
CA SER A 304 -43.15 24.98 10.13
C SER A 304 -42.36 24.96 11.44
N ALA A 305 -42.49 26.02 12.25
CA ALA A 305 -41.85 26.15 13.56
C ALA A 305 -42.42 25.18 14.61
N ASP A 306 -43.69 24.81 14.49
CA ASP A 306 -44.40 23.95 15.44
C ASP A 306 -44.11 22.44 15.24
N SER A 307 -43.29 22.06 14.27
CA SER A 307 -43.05 20.65 13.93
C SER A 307 -41.62 20.36 13.46
N ARG A 308 -41.23 19.08 13.51
CA ARG A 308 -39.92 18.62 13.03
C ARG A 308 -39.97 18.42 11.50
N ASN A 309 -39.27 19.28 10.76
CA ASN A 309 -39.22 19.25 9.31
C ASN A 309 -38.13 18.29 8.79
N ASP A 310 -38.42 16.98 8.79
CA ASP A 310 -37.53 15.97 8.17
C ASP A 310 -37.83 15.82 6.68
N VAL A 311 -36.84 16.13 5.84
CA VAL A 311 -36.99 16.25 4.39
C VAL A 311 -36.10 15.23 3.68
N ARG A 312 -36.67 14.09 3.31
CA ARG A 312 -35.98 13.11 2.45
C ARG A 312 -36.18 13.42 0.97
N ILE A 313 -35.07 13.55 0.24
CA ILE A 313 -34.99 13.70 -1.22
C ILE A 313 -33.92 12.73 -1.73
N ASP A 314 -34.35 11.68 -2.41
CA ASP A 314 -33.47 10.62 -2.92
C ASP A 314 -33.24 10.80 -4.43
N PHE A 315 -32.03 10.49 -4.88
CA PHE A 315 -31.73 10.36 -6.30
C PHE A 315 -32.27 9.02 -6.81
N PRO A 316 -32.84 8.97 -8.03
CA PRO A 316 -33.16 7.72 -8.69
C PRO A 316 -31.87 6.94 -8.99
N LEU A 317 -31.73 5.77 -8.38
CA LEU A 317 -30.60 4.86 -8.57
C LEU A 317 -31.07 3.56 -9.25
N GLY A 318 -30.17 2.93 -10.00
CA GLY A 318 -30.35 1.65 -10.65
C GLY A 318 -29.04 0.86 -10.65
N HIS A 319 -29.01 -0.24 -11.40
CA HIS A 319 -27.89 -1.17 -11.40
C HIS A 319 -27.54 -1.62 -12.84
N VAL A 320 -26.30 -2.04 -13.07
CA VAL A 320 -25.88 -2.68 -14.33
C VAL A 320 -25.07 -3.94 -14.08
N GLN A 321 -25.52 -5.04 -14.66
CA GLN A 321 -24.76 -6.28 -14.82
C GLN A 321 -23.96 -6.19 -16.14
N ILE A 322 -22.65 -6.12 -16.01
CA ILE A 322 -21.70 -6.00 -17.12
C ILE A 322 -21.16 -7.39 -17.43
N GLU A 323 -21.45 -7.87 -18.63
CA GLU A 323 -21.10 -9.21 -19.11
C GLU A 323 -20.16 -9.14 -20.31
N SER A 324 -19.44 -10.23 -20.55
CA SER A 324 -18.64 -10.37 -21.77
C SER A 324 -18.43 -11.83 -22.13
N ASN A 325 -18.30 -12.10 -23.43
CA ASN A 325 -17.88 -13.40 -23.97
C ASN A 325 -16.45 -13.81 -23.54
N VAL A 326 -15.64 -12.87 -23.04
CA VAL A 326 -14.33 -13.15 -22.41
C VAL A 326 -14.38 -12.79 -20.93
N LYS A 327 -14.22 -13.80 -20.08
CA LYS A 327 -14.31 -13.63 -18.62
C LYS A 327 -13.10 -12.89 -18.05
N GLY A 328 -13.31 -12.15 -16.98
CA GLY A 328 -12.25 -11.48 -16.24
C GLY A 328 -11.57 -10.36 -17.04
N ALA A 329 -12.33 -9.65 -17.89
CA ALA A 329 -11.91 -8.39 -18.49
C ALA A 329 -12.07 -7.26 -17.46
N GLU A 330 -11.11 -6.34 -17.38
CA GLU A 330 -11.10 -5.19 -16.48
C GLU A 330 -12.20 -4.20 -16.88
N ILE A 331 -12.98 -3.75 -15.90
CA ILE A 331 -14.09 -2.82 -16.11
C ILE A 331 -13.62 -1.39 -15.81
N TRP A 332 -13.76 -0.52 -16.79
CA TRP A 332 -13.75 0.93 -16.64
C TRP A 332 -15.18 1.45 -16.76
N PHE A 333 -15.56 2.36 -15.88
CA PHE A 333 -16.91 2.92 -15.80
C PHE A 333 -16.80 4.45 -15.70
N ASP A 334 -17.49 5.17 -16.57
CA ASP A 334 -17.42 6.63 -16.70
C ASP A 334 -15.99 7.20 -16.76
N GLY A 335 -15.11 6.49 -17.49
CA GLY A 335 -13.70 6.87 -17.65
C GLY A 335 -12.80 6.52 -16.46
N HIS A 336 -13.34 5.94 -15.38
CA HIS A 336 -12.58 5.59 -14.17
C HIS A 336 -12.28 4.09 -14.05
N VAL A 337 -11.12 3.75 -13.47
CA VAL A 337 -10.76 2.36 -13.11
C VAL A 337 -11.66 1.92 -11.97
N THR A 338 -12.44 0.85 -12.16
CA THR A 338 -13.25 0.29 -11.06
C THR A 338 -12.48 -0.74 -10.22
N GLY A 339 -11.45 -1.37 -10.80
CA GLY A 339 -10.78 -2.55 -10.24
C GLY A 339 -11.59 -3.86 -10.36
N LEU A 340 -12.83 -3.77 -10.84
CA LEU A 340 -13.76 -4.89 -11.03
C LEU A 340 -13.48 -5.60 -12.37
N LYS A 341 -13.97 -6.84 -12.48
CA LYS A 341 -13.77 -7.67 -13.68
C LYS A 341 -15.03 -8.44 -14.07
N THR A 342 -15.25 -8.64 -15.38
CA THR A 342 -16.45 -9.31 -15.89
C THR A 342 -16.57 -10.80 -15.49
N PRO A 343 -17.79 -11.32 -15.28
CA PRO A 343 -19.05 -10.58 -15.14
C PRO A 343 -19.12 -9.88 -13.77
N HIS A 344 -19.73 -8.69 -13.72
CA HIS A 344 -19.92 -7.96 -12.46
C HIS A 344 -21.17 -7.08 -12.47
N THR A 345 -21.81 -6.89 -11.32
CA THR A 345 -22.94 -5.97 -11.17
C THR A 345 -22.50 -4.73 -10.39
N ILE A 346 -22.51 -3.56 -11.04
CA ILE A 346 -22.31 -2.27 -10.37
C ILE A 346 -23.68 -1.78 -9.88
N GLN A 347 -23.77 -1.47 -8.60
CA GLN A 347 -24.99 -1.05 -7.91
C GLN A 347 -25.00 0.45 -7.65
N ASP A 348 -26.15 0.96 -7.20
CA ASP A 348 -26.36 2.34 -6.74
C ASP A 348 -25.91 3.44 -7.74
N LEU A 349 -26.06 3.15 -9.02
CA LEU A 349 -25.76 4.06 -10.12
C LEU A 349 -26.92 5.01 -10.35
N MET A 350 -26.65 6.31 -10.38
CA MET A 350 -27.66 7.31 -10.72
C MET A 350 -28.29 7.05 -12.11
N GLU A 351 -29.56 7.43 -12.29
CA GLU A 351 -30.27 7.32 -13.59
C GLU A 351 -29.69 8.19 -14.72
N GLY A 352 -29.36 7.60 -15.87
CA GLY A 352 -28.90 8.32 -17.08
C GLY A 352 -28.04 7.49 -18.02
N GLU A 353 -27.36 8.13 -18.98
CA GLU A 353 -26.34 7.48 -19.82
C GLU A 353 -25.03 7.32 -19.04
N HIS A 354 -24.42 6.13 -19.12
CA HIS A 354 -23.13 5.80 -18.55
C HIS A 354 -22.25 5.10 -19.58
N THR A 355 -20.93 5.30 -19.49
CA THR A 355 -19.95 4.71 -20.41
C THR A 355 -19.21 3.54 -19.77
N ILE A 356 -19.03 2.46 -20.53
CA ILE A 356 -18.32 1.26 -20.10
C ILE A 356 -17.20 0.99 -21.11
N LEU A 357 -15.99 0.75 -20.62
CA LEU A 357 -14.90 0.19 -21.42
C LEU A 357 -14.37 -1.06 -20.73
N LEU A 358 -14.36 -2.18 -21.47
CA LEU A 358 -13.75 -3.42 -21.03
C LEU A 358 -12.36 -3.56 -21.64
N LYS A 359 -11.42 -4.07 -20.84
CA LYS A 359 -10.06 -4.34 -21.28
C LYS A 359 -9.62 -5.77 -20.95
N LYS A 360 -9.07 -6.48 -21.93
CA LYS A 360 -8.45 -7.79 -21.74
C LYS A 360 -7.12 -7.84 -22.49
N ASN A 361 -6.03 -7.99 -21.75
CA ASN A 361 -4.66 -7.91 -22.29
C ASN A 361 -4.44 -6.58 -23.02
N HIS A 362 -4.31 -6.61 -24.36
CA HIS A 362 -4.17 -5.44 -25.22
C HIS A 362 -5.44 -5.08 -26.00
N HIS A 363 -6.51 -5.86 -25.86
CA HIS A 363 -7.78 -5.62 -26.54
C HIS A 363 -8.74 -4.84 -25.64
N THR A 364 -9.55 -4.00 -26.27
CA THR A 364 -10.60 -3.20 -25.62
C THR A 364 -11.89 -3.28 -26.42
N VAL A 365 -13.02 -3.24 -25.72
CA VAL A 365 -14.34 -3.01 -26.29
C VAL A 365 -15.08 -2.00 -25.41
N ASP A 366 -15.75 -1.04 -26.01
CA ASP A 366 -16.45 0.03 -25.31
C ASP A 366 -17.91 0.15 -25.76
N GLY A 367 -18.70 0.87 -24.96
CA GLY A 367 -20.08 1.16 -25.26
C GLY A 367 -20.75 1.96 -24.16
N LYS A 368 -22.07 2.10 -24.28
CA LYS A 368 -22.90 2.92 -23.43
C LYS A 368 -24.09 2.12 -22.92
N VAL A 369 -24.52 2.42 -21.70
CA VAL A 369 -25.73 1.87 -21.09
C VAL A 369 -26.60 3.00 -20.56
N MET A 370 -27.91 2.90 -20.77
CA MET A 370 -28.88 3.74 -20.08
C MET A 370 -29.27 3.04 -18.79
N ILE A 371 -29.04 3.68 -17.64
CA ILE A 371 -29.51 3.24 -16.34
C ILE A 371 -30.83 3.94 -16.05
N ALA A 372 -31.87 3.17 -15.75
CA ALA A 372 -33.14 3.67 -15.22
C ALA A 372 -33.28 3.34 -13.73
N ALA A 373 -34.10 4.10 -13.01
CA ALA A 373 -34.38 3.90 -11.59
C ALA A 373 -34.92 2.49 -11.30
N ASP A 374 -34.52 1.92 -10.15
CA ASP A 374 -34.98 0.63 -9.60
C ASP A 374 -34.84 -0.58 -10.53
N ALA A 375 -34.02 -0.47 -11.59
CA ALA A 375 -33.88 -1.47 -12.64
C ALA A 375 -32.45 -2.00 -12.78
N VAL A 376 -32.32 -3.31 -13.00
CA VAL A 376 -31.06 -3.98 -13.35
C VAL A 376 -30.96 -4.07 -14.87
N HIS A 377 -30.03 -3.32 -15.44
CA HIS A 377 -29.70 -3.38 -16.86
C HIS A 377 -28.63 -4.44 -17.12
N VAL A 378 -28.70 -5.15 -18.24
CA VAL A 378 -27.62 -6.05 -18.67
C VAL A 378 -26.90 -5.40 -19.86
N ALA A 379 -25.60 -5.20 -19.72
CA ALA A 379 -24.73 -4.67 -20.76
C ALA A 379 -23.71 -5.75 -21.13
N SER A 380 -23.96 -6.46 -22.24
CA SER A 380 -23.13 -7.56 -22.72
C SER A 380 -22.20 -7.08 -23.83
N PHE A 381 -20.90 -7.41 -23.71
CA PHE A 381 -19.84 -6.92 -24.61
C PHE A 381 -19.06 -8.07 -25.23
N ASP A 382 -19.03 -8.13 -26.56
CA ASP A 382 -18.32 -9.17 -27.30
C ASP A 382 -16.93 -8.71 -27.75
N PHE A 383 -15.87 -9.25 -27.12
CA PHE A 383 -14.53 -9.16 -27.68
C PHE A 383 -14.45 -9.94 -28.99
N PRO A 384 -13.59 -9.52 -29.95
CA PRO A 384 -13.40 -10.22 -31.21
C PRO A 384 -12.55 -11.49 -31.00
N VAL A 385 -13.17 -12.51 -30.41
CA VAL A 385 -12.59 -13.85 -30.22
C VAL A 385 -13.31 -14.86 -31.09
N GLY A 386 -12.55 -15.83 -31.61
CA GLY A 386 -13.07 -17.02 -32.27
C GLY A 386 -12.78 -18.28 -31.46
N THR A 387 -13.06 -19.42 -32.08
CA THR A 387 -12.64 -20.75 -31.61
C THR A 387 -11.62 -21.33 -32.59
N LEU A 388 -10.58 -21.97 -32.08
CA LEU A 388 -9.57 -22.69 -32.87
C LEU A 388 -9.69 -24.20 -32.63
N LEU A 389 -10.07 -24.95 -33.66
CA LEU A 389 -10.10 -26.41 -33.66
C LEU A 389 -8.87 -26.96 -34.40
N VAL A 390 -7.93 -27.56 -33.66
CA VAL A 390 -6.73 -28.17 -34.24
C VAL A 390 -6.93 -29.68 -34.35
N LYS A 391 -7.07 -30.14 -35.59
CA LYS A 391 -7.18 -31.57 -35.93
C LYS A 391 -5.79 -32.14 -36.22
N THR A 392 -5.50 -33.31 -35.65
CA THR A 392 -4.27 -34.05 -35.90
C THR A 392 -4.51 -35.54 -35.64
N ASN A 393 -3.67 -36.38 -36.23
CA ASN A 393 -3.71 -37.84 -36.11
C ASN A 393 -2.87 -38.41 -34.94
N VAL A 394 -2.36 -37.55 -34.05
CA VAL A 394 -1.68 -37.92 -32.80
C VAL A 394 -2.43 -37.37 -31.58
N GLN A 395 -2.29 -38.04 -30.43
CA GLN A 395 -2.92 -37.60 -29.16
C GLN A 395 -1.94 -37.07 -28.12
N ASP A 396 -0.67 -37.46 -28.24
CA ASP A 396 0.40 -37.27 -27.25
C ASP A 396 1.46 -36.25 -27.69
N ALA A 397 1.13 -35.37 -28.64
CA ALA A 397 1.97 -34.24 -29.01
C ALA A 397 1.92 -33.13 -27.96
N GLU A 398 3.08 -32.53 -27.65
CA GLU A 398 3.10 -31.28 -26.88
C GLU A 398 2.55 -30.14 -27.72
N ILE A 399 1.65 -29.33 -27.15
CA ILE A 399 0.97 -28.24 -27.85
C ILE A 399 1.54 -26.89 -27.40
N PHE A 400 1.80 -26.01 -28.36
CA PHE A 400 2.17 -24.63 -28.12
C PHE A 400 1.35 -23.68 -29.00
N ILE A 401 0.85 -22.60 -28.40
CA ILE A 401 0.14 -21.52 -29.08
C ILE A 401 0.92 -20.23 -28.85
N ASN A 402 1.28 -19.51 -29.91
CA ASN A 402 2.09 -18.28 -29.83
C ASN A 402 3.37 -18.45 -28.97
N LYS A 403 4.05 -19.58 -29.14
CA LYS A 403 5.24 -20.05 -28.37
C LYS A 403 4.99 -20.50 -26.92
N GLU A 404 3.81 -20.25 -26.36
CA GLU A 404 3.45 -20.66 -25.00
C GLU A 404 2.98 -22.13 -24.96
N LYS A 405 3.53 -22.95 -24.05
CA LYS A 405 3.11 -24.36 -23.88
C LYS A 405 1.70 -24.42 -23.29
N LYS A 406 0.84 -25.28 -23.83
CA LYS A 406 -0.52 -25.50 -23.33
C LYS A 406 -0.65 -26.90 -22.75
N ASP A 407 -1.20 -26.99 -21.54
CA ASP A 407 -1.46 -28.25 -20.85
C ASP A 407 -2.82 -28.83 -21.28
N MET A 408 -2.81 -29.42 -22.48
CA MET A 408 -3.96 -30.01 -23.15
C MET A 408 -3.50 -31.19 -24.00
N LYS A 409 -4.44 -32.06 -24.41
CA LYS A 409 -4.17 -33.21 -25.26
C LYS A 409 -4.64 -32.94 -26.68
N ALA A 410 -4.00 -33.58 -27.66
CA ALA A 410 -4.39 -33.48 -29.05
C ALA A 410 -5.44 -34.55 -29.44
N PRO A 411 -6.25 -34.36 -30.50
CA PRO A 411 -6.61 -33.05 -31.07
C PRO A 411 -7.36 -32.19 -30.04
N PHE A 412 -7.36 -30.86 -30.22
CA PHE A 412 -7.93 -29.93 -29.25
C PHE A 412 -8.79 -28.83 -29.88
N GLU A 413 -9.68 -28.28 -29.06
CA GLU A 413 -10.39 -27.04 -29.32
C GLU A 413 -9.95 -25.99 -28.28
N LEU A 414 -9.65 -24.78 -28.75
CA LEU A 414 -9.32 -23.63 -27.92
C LEU A 414 -10.34 -22.52 -28.20
N SER A 415 -11.26 -22.31 -27.27
CA SER A 415 -12.20 -21.17 -27.26
C SER A 415 -11.50 -19.87 -26.83
N GLU A 416 -12.18 -18.74 -26.98
CA GLU A 416 -11.71 -17.41 -26.52
C GLU A 416 -10.34 -16.97 -27.10
N ILE A 417 -9.99 -17.44 -28.31
CA ILE A 417 -8.77 -16.99 -29.01
C ILE A 417 -9.06 -15.71 -29.79
N PHE A 418 -8.36 -14.62 -29.47
CA PHE A 418 -8.51 -13.33 -30.16
C PHE A 418 -8.28 -13.46 -31.68
N GLU A 419 -8.89 -12.58 -32.44
CA GLU A 419 -8.68 -12.51 -33.88
C GLU A 419 -7.25 -12.09 -34.26
N GLY A 420 -6.85 -12.45 -35.49
CA GLY A 420 -5.53 -12.13 -36.03
C GLY A 420 -4.63 -13.35 -36.19
N ARG A 421 -3.32 -13.13 -36.31
CA ARG A 421 -2.36 -14.19 -36.66
C ARG A 421 -1.84 -14.93 -35.45
N HIS A 422 -2.09 -16.23 -35.40
CA HIS A 422 -1.59 -17.13 -34.36
C HIS A 422 -0.63 -18.17 -34.93
N SER A 423 0.40 -18.56 -34.17
CA SER A 423 1.21 -19.74 -34.46
C SER A 423 0.78 -20.92 -33.59
N VAL A 424 0.68 -22.09 -34.22
CA VAL A 424 0.35 -23.37 -33.59
C VAL A 424 1.52 -24.31 -33.86
N ARG A 425 2.13 -24.83 -32.80
CA ARG A 425 3.25 -25.76 -32.89
C ARG A 425 2.94 -27.02 -32.08
N LEU A 426 2.99 -28.16 -32.75
CA LEU A 426 2.91 -29.49 -32.16
C LEU A 426 4.33 -30.09 -32.10
N VAL A 427 4.63 -30.86 -31.06
CA VAL A 427 5.88 -31.63 -30.95
C VAL A 427 5.58 -33.07 -30.58
N LYS A 428 6.01 -34.03 -31.41
CA LYS A 428 5.83 -35.46 -31.19
C LYS A 428 7.14 -36.19 -31.52
N ASP A 429 7.64 -36.97 -30.57
CA ASP A 429 8.88 -37.76 -30.69
C ASP A 429 10.08 -36.97 -31.24
N ASN A 430 10.23 -35.73 -30.75
CA ASN A 430 11.20 -34.71 -31.17
C ASN A 430 11.02 -34.14 -32.61
N GLN A 431 10.04 -34.61 -33.38
CA GLN A 431 9.60 -33.94 -34.60
C GLN A 431 8.69 -32.76 -34.26
N VAL A 432 8.74 -31.71 -35.09
CA VAL A 432 7.98 -30.47 -34.90
C VAL A 432 7.12 -30.21 -36.13
N LEU A 433 5.83 -29.99 -35.92
CA LEU A 433 4.94 -29.37 -36.92
C LEU A 433 4.58 -27.98 -36.42
N GLU A 434 4.89 -26.94 -37.20
CA GLU A 434 4.46 -25.57 -36.92
C GLU A 434 3.72 -24.99 -38.12
N LYS A 435 2.57 -24.35 -37.85
CA LYS A 435 1.76 -23.64 -38.84
C LYS A 435 1.26 -22.33 -38.24
N THR A 436 0.91 -21.37 -39.09
CA THR A 436 0.17 -20.17 -38.69
C THR A 436 -1.27 -20.24 -39.19
N ILE A 437 -2.18 -19.61 -38.45
CA ILE A 437 -3.58 -19.42 -38.83
C ILE A 437 -4.01 -17.98 -38.52
N ASP A 438 -4.70 -17.35 -39.47
CA ASP A 438 -5.30 -16.03 -39.29
C ASP A 438 -6.74 -16.22 -38.77
N VAL A 439 -6.88 -16.26 -37.44
CA VAL A 439 -8.13 -16.47 -36.70
C VAL A 439 -9.13 -15.35 -37.01
N LYS A 440 -10.36 -15.74 -37.31
CA LYS A 440 -11.52 -14.85 -37.43
C LYS A 440 -12.36 -14.87 -36.15
N ALA A 441 -12.71 -13.69 -35.67
CA ALA A 441 -13.66 -13.51 -34.58
C ALA A 441 -15.01 -14.18 -34.89
N PHE A 442 -15.70 -14.64 -33.86
CA PHE A 442 -17.05 -15.21 -33.88
C PHE A 442 -17.22 -16.44 -34.80
N ALA A 443 -16.12 -17.06 -35.22
CA ALA A 443 -16.09 -18.21 -36.12
C ALA A 443 -15.31 -19.38 -35.52
N GLN A 444 -15.62 -20.60 -35.99
CA GLN A 444 -14.76 -21.77 -35.79
C GLN A 444 -13.67 -21.79 -36.88
N ASN A 445 -12.42 -21.74 -36.44
CA ASN A 445 -11.23 -21.72 -37.28
C ASN A 445 -10.59 -23.11 -37.21
N ILE A 446 -10.51 -23.83 -38.33
CA ILE A 446 -10.04 -25.21 -38.35
C ILE A 446 -8.60 -25.26 -38.90
N LEU A 447 -7.69 -25.92 -38.17
CA LEU A 447 -6.31 -26.13 -38.59
C LEU A 447 -5.96 -27.62 -38.56
N GLU A 448 -5.57 -28.18 -39.70
CA GLU A 448 -5.16 -29.58 -39.81
C GLU A 448 -3.62 -29.73 -39.76
N MET A 449 -3.12 -30.54 -38.84
CA MET A 449 -1.69 -30.73 -38.54
C MET A 449 -1.36 -32.22 -38.35
N ASN A 450 -1.49 -33.00 -39.41
CA ASN A 450 -1.21 -34.43 -39.39
C ASN A 450 0.30 -34.72 -39.50
N TYR A 451 0.79 -35.66 -38.71
CA TYR A 451 2.11 -36.26 -38.87
C TYR A 451 2.05 -37.40 -39.89
N SER A 452 3.08 -37.54 -40.72
CA SER A 452 3.31 -38.76 -41.48
C SER A 452 4.09 -39.77 -40.64
N PHE A 453 3.92 -41.06 -40.93
CA PHE A 453 4.60 -42.14 -40.21
C PHE A 453 5.29 -43.10 -41.18
N GLY A 454 6.39 -43.69 -40.74
CA GLY A 454 7.03 -44.83 -41.39
C GLY A 454 7.21 -46.00 -40.41
N SER A 455 8.04 -46.95 -40.81
CA SER A 455 8.43 -48.10 -39.99
C SER A 455 9.94 -48.32 -40.03
N LEU A 456 10.48 -48.89 -38.96
CA LEU A 456 11.90 -49.24 -38.83
C LEU A 456 12.05 -50.75 -38.64
N ARG A 457 12.89 -51.39 -39.46
CA ARG A 457 13.39 -52.74 -39.21
C ARG A 457 14.80 -52.64 -38.67
N ILE A 458 14.99 -52.98 -37.41
CA ILE A 458 16.26 -52.87 -36.70
C ILE A 458 16.90 -54.26 -36.57
N GLU A 459 18.10 -54.40 -37.11
CA GLU A 459 18.89 -55.63 -37.10
C GLU A 459 20.29 -55.37 -36.52
N SER A 460 20.79 -56.34 -35.75
CA SER A 460 22.10 -56.27 -35.09
C SER A 460 22.67 -57.65 -34.84
N ASN A 461 23.99 -57.78 -34.85
CA ASN A 461 24.69 -58.95 -34.33
C ASN A 461 24.72 -59.01 -32.80
N LEU A 462 24.41 -57.92 -32.10
CA LEU A 462 24.08 -57.92 -30.68
C LEU A 462 22.65 -58.44 -30.53
N GLN A 463 22.49 -59.73 -30.24
CA GLN A 463 21.16 -60.34 -30.04
C GLN A 463 20.53 -59.88 -28.72
N ASN A 464 19.21 -59.66 -28.72
CA ASN A 464 18.44 -59.22 -27.57
C ASN A 464 18.95 -57.91 -26.92
N ALA A 465 19.54 -57.01 -27.71
CA ALA A 465 19.97 -55.68 -27.27
C ALA A 465 18.77 -54.76 -27.06
N SER A 466 18.73 -54.04 -25.94
CA SER A 466 17.69 -53.05 -25.63
C SER A 466 17.71 -51.91 -26.64
N ILE A 467 16.55 -51.56 -27.20
CA ILE A 467 16.42 -50.50 -28.19
C ILE A 467 15.92 -49.20 -27.54
N PHE A 468 16.62 -48.11 -27.81
CA PHE A 468 16.26 -46.75 -27.45
C PHE A 468 16.00 -45.93 -28.71
N LEU A 469 14.91 -45.15 -28.71
CA LEU A 469 14.54 -44.22 -29.77
C LEU A 469 14.48 -42.81 -29.18
N ASN A 470 15.28 -41.89 -29.71
CA ASN A 470 15.41 -40.51 -29.20
C ASN A 470 15.68 -40.46 -27.68
N GLY A 471 16.51 -41.39 -27.18
CA GLY A 471 16.87 -41.53 -25.76
C GLY A 471 15.83 -42.23 -24.87
N LYS A 472 14.63 -42.54 -25.38
CA LYS A 472 13.60 -43.28 -24.63
C LYS A 472 13.69 -44.78 -24.92
N THR A 473 13.61 -45.63 -23.90
CA THR A 473 13.52 -47.09 -24.09
C THR A 473 12.23 -47.43 -24.85
N PHE A 474 12.33 -48.27 -25.88
CA PHE A 474 11.19 -48.68 -26.71
C PHE A 474 10.55 -49.99 -26.21
N GLY A 475 11.12 -50.64 -25.20
CA GLY A 475 10.61 -51.91 -24.65
C GLY A 475 10.69 -53.11 -25.59
N LYS A 476 11.39 -52.98 -26.74
CA LYS A 476 11.72 -54.07 -27.66
C LYS A 476 13.23 -54.30 -27.69
N THR A 477 13.63 -55.50 -28.09
CA THR A 477 15.03 -55.89 -28.28
C THR A 477 15.32 -56.30 -29.72
N THR A 478 16.60 -56.28 -30.12
CA THR A 478 17.04 -56.67 -31.47
C THR A 478 16.91 -58.19 -31.74
N PRO A 479 16.49 -58.60 -32.95
CA PRO A 479 15.97 -57.78 -34.05
C PRO A 479 14.52 -57.33 -33.79
N ALA A 480 14.18 -56.11 -34.21
CA ALA A 480 12.85 -55.53 -33.97
C ALA A 480 12.22 -54.91 -35.22
N PHE A 481 10.89 -54.94 -35.26
CA PHE A 481 10.09 -54.16 -36.18
C PHE A 481 9.27 -53.11 -35.40
N LEU A 482 9.46 -51.84 -35.74
CA LEU A 482 8.80 -50.69 -35.13
C LEU A 482 7.91 -50.06 -36.20
N THR A 483 6.63 -49.92 -35.89
CA THR A 483 5.60 -49.34 -36.75
C THR A 483 5.13 -48.01 -36.17
N GLN A 484 4.55 -47.14 -36.99
CA GLN A 484 4.02 -45.84 -36.55
C GLN A 484 5.11 -44.95 -35.91
N VAL A 485 6.32 -45.00 -36.46
CA VAL A 485 7.40 -44.07 -36.10
C VAL A 485 7.20 -42.80 -36.92
N VAL A 486 7.22 -41.63 -36.29
CA VAL A 486 7.01 -40.36 -36.99
C VAL A 486 8.05 -40.20 -38.12
N ALA A 487 7.63 -39.68 -39.27
CA ALA A 487 8.56 -39.35 -40.34
C ALA A 487 9.46 -38.18 -39.94
N GLY A 488 10.76 -38.27 -40.20
CA GLY A 488 11.77 -37.30 -39.77
C GLY A 488 13.05 -37.94 -39.27
N LYS A 489 13.89 -37.15 -38.58
CA LYS A 489 15.19 -37.61 -38.06
C LYS A 489 15.07 -38.24 -36.69
N HIS A 490 15.52 -39.48 -36.56
CA HIS A 490 15.52 -40.22 -35.29
C HIS A 490 16.93 -40.69 -34.93
N GLN A 491 17.28 -40.57 -33.65
CA GLN A 491 18.46 -41.18 -33.06
C GLN A 491 18.07 -42.54 -32.48
N ILE A 492 18.64 -43.61 -33.04
CA ILE A 492 18.48 -44.96 -32.52
C ILE A 492 19.74 -45.33 -31.74
N GLN A 493 19.57 -45.88 -30.56
CA GLN A 493 20.64 -46.51 -29.79
C GLN A 493 20.26 -47.94 -29.44
N ILE A 494 21.23 -48.86 -29.48
CA ILE A 494 21.09 -50.21 -28.93
C ILE A 494 22.14 -50.47 -27.86
N GLU A 495 21.74 -51.21 -26.83
CA GLU A 495 22.59 -51.50 -25.68
C GLU A 495 22.47 -52.98 -25.25
N LYS A 496 23.61 -53.64 -25.05
CA LYS A 496 23.68 -55.03 -24.59
C LYS A 496 24.99 -55.27 -23.86
N ASP A 497 24.92 -55.79 -22.63
CA ASP A 497 26.08 -56.23 -21.85
C ASP A 497 27.20 -55.17 -21.78
N GLY A 498 26.79 -53.91 -21.58
CA GLY A 498 27.65 -52.72 -21.52
C GLY A 498 28.21 -52.22 -22.86
N PHE A 499 27.92 -52.88 -23.97
CA PHE A 499 28.17 -52.38 -25.32
C PHE A 499 27.03 -51.47 -25.78
N THR A 500 27.38 -50.38 -26.47
CA THR A 500 26.42 -49.39 -27.00
C THR A 500 26.74 -49.03 -28.45
N ILE A 501 25.73 -48.97 -29.31
CA ILE A 501 25.82 -48.43 -30.68
C ILE A 501 24.76 -47.35 -30.85
N GLY A 502 25.10 -46.21 -31.46
CA GLY A 502 24.16 -45.15 -31.84
C GLY A 502 24.18 -44.88 -33.35
N LYS A 503 23.03 -44.50 -33.93
CA LYS A 503 22.89 -44.16 -35.35
C LYS A 503 21.73 -43.19 -35.59
N GLU A 504 21.98 -42.11 -36.34
CA GLU A 504 20.91 -41.29 -36.91
C GLU A 504 20.27 -42.02 -38.10
N VAL A 505 18.94 -42.00 -38.18
CA VAL A 505 18.17 -42.46 -39.33
C VAL A 505 17.14 -41.40 -39.73
N VAL A 506 16.86 -41.31 -41.03
CA VAL A 506 15.67 -40.59 -41.52
C VAL A 506 14.57 -41.63 -41.75
N VAL A 507 13.42 -41.44 -41.11
CA VAL A 507 12.21 -42.22 -41.34
C VAL A 507 11.38 -41.49 -42.39
N GLU A 508 11.07 -42.16 -43.50
CA GLU A 508 10.22 -41.63 -44.55
C GLU A 508 8.76 -42.06 -44.36
N ALA A 509 7.82 -41.25 -44.87
CA ALA A 509 6.40 -41.54 -44.83
C ALA A 509 6.07 -42.84 -45.60
N ASP A 510 5.21 -43.67 -45.02
CA ASP A 510 4.69 -44.92 -45.58
C ASP A 510 5.77 -45.92 -46.05
N SER A 511 7.00 -45.76 -45.56
CA SER A 511 8.19 -46.52 -45.94
C SER A 511 8.68 -47.44 -44.81
N ILE A 512 9.39 -48.51 -45.16
CA ILE A 512 10.12 -49.37 -44.22
C ILE A 512 11.61 -49.10 -44.37
N GLN A 513 12.18 -48.39 -43.41
CA GLN A 513 13.62 -48.15 -43.37
C GLN A 513 14.33 -49.29 -42.64
N ASN A 514 15.22 -50.00 -43.34
CA ASN A 514 16.08 -51.02 -42.76
C ASN A 514 17.29 -50.35 -42.08
N VAL A 515 17.56 -50.71 -40.83
CA VAL A 515 18.62 -50.17 -39.99
C VAL A 515 19.44 -51.31 -39.40
N ILE A 516 20.59 -51.58 -40.04
CA ILE A 516 21.59 -52.50 -39.53
C ILE A 516 22.56 -51.73 -38.63
N MET A 517 22.82 -52.25 -37.43
CA MET A 517 23.76 -51.74 -36.42
C MET A 517 24.59 -52.89 -35.86
N ASN A 518 25.78 -53.12 -36.39
CA ASN A 518 26.66 -54.21 -35.96
C ASN A 518 27.92 -53.66 -35.27
N LEU A 519 28.39 -54.36 -34.23
CA LEU A 519 29.74 -54.19 -33.70
C LEU A 519 30.69 -55.20 -34.35
N ASP A 520 31.83 -54.75 -34.86
CA ASP A 520 32.91 -55.67 -35.25
C ASP A 520 33.65 -56.15 -33.99
N MET A 521 33.26 -57.32 -33.48
CA MET A 521 33.86 -57.92 -32.29
C MET A 521 35.32 -58.39 -32.49
N ASN A 522 35.89 -58.26 -33.70
CA ASN A 522 37.30 -58.53 -33.97
C ASN A 522 38.19 -57.28 -33.85
N ALA A 523 37.59 -56.09 -33.90
CA ALA A 523 38.33 -54.84 -33.82
C ALA A 523 38.83 -54.61 -32.38
N MET A 524 40.15 -54.58 -32.22
CA MET A 524 40.80 -54.46 -30.91
C MET A 524 40.67 -53.04 -30.33
N GLY A 525 40.66 -52.94 -29.01
CA GLY A 525 40.73 -51.70 -28.27
C GLY A 525 42.02 -51.59 -27.44
N GLN A 526 42.10 -50.51 -26.65
CA GLN A 526 43.22 -50.19 -25.78
C GLN A 526 42.71 -49.73 -24.40
N ILE A 527 43.40 -50.13 -23.34
CA ILE A 527 43.21 -49.59 -21.99
C ILE A 527 44.49 -48.87 -21.56
N THR A 528 44.41 -47.56 -21.36
CA THR A 528 45.44 -46.79 -20.66
C THR A 528 45.18 -46.87 -19.16
N VAL A 529 46.20 -47.21 -18.37
CA VAL A 529 46.13 -47.27 -16.90
C VAL A 529 47.06 -46.21 -16.32
N ARG A 530 46.50 -45.27 -15.57
CA ARG A 530 47.22 -44.21 -14.86
C ARG A 530 47.09 -44.37 -13.35
N SER A 531 48.00 -43.73 -12.64
CA SER A 531 47.99 -43.63 -11.18
C SER A 531 48.78 -42.40 -10.77
N ASN A 532 48.33 -41.70 -9.73
CA ASN A 532 49.10 -40.59 -9.16
C ASN A 532 50.32 -41.06 -8.34
N ILE A 533 50.45 -42.39 -8.10
CA ILE A 533 51.70 -43.04 -7.70
C ILE A 533 52.23 -43.88 -8.87
N PRO A 534 53.40 -43.54 -9.45
CA PRO A 534 53.99 -44.33 -10.54
C PRO A 534 54.62 -45.64 -10.03
N GLY A 535 54.87 -46.56 -10.96
CA GLY A 535 55.59 -47.80 -10.68
C GLY A 535 54.80 -48.88 -9.96
N TRP A 536 53.46 -48.85 -10.00
CA TRP A 536 52.61 -49.92 -9.46
C TRP A 536 52.36 -51.00 -10.53
N PRO A 537 52.69 -52.27 -10.27
CA PRO A 537 52.33 -53.41 -11.13
C PRO A 537 50.87 -53.41 -11.57
N VAL A 538 50.64 -53.56 -12.88
CA VAL A 538 49.31 -53.60 -13.49
C VAL A 538 48.91 -55.04 -13.81
N PHE A 539 47.68 -55.40 -13.49
CA PHE A 539 47.07 -56.68 -13.81
C PHE A 539 45.77 -56.46 -14.59
N ILE A 540 45.44 -57.40 -15.46
CA ILE A 540 44.20 -57.40 -16.22
C ILE A 540 43.54 -58.78 -16.09
N ASN A 541 42.29 -58.81 -15.65
CA ASN A 541 41.53 -60.03 -15.32
C ASN A 541 42.31 -60.97 -14.38
N GLY A 542 42.97 -60.40 -13.36
CA GLY A 542 43.82 -61.11 -12.39
C GLY A 542 45.19 -61.55 -12.92
N LYS A 543 45.52 -61.34 -14.19
CA LYS A 543 46.81 -61.72 -14.79
C LYS A 543 47.78 -60.54 -14.82
N ASN A 544 48.99 -60.75 -14.30
CA ASN A 544 50.07 -59.76 -14.32
C ASN A 544 50.46 -59.40 -15.77
N THR A 545 50.42 -58.12 -16.12
CA THR A 545 50.77 -57.61 -17.47
C THR A 545 52.28 -57.47 -17.70
N ARG A 546 53.08 -57.54 -16.63
CA ARG A 546 54.51 -57.16 -16.56
C ARG A 546 54.79 -55.68 -16.84
N THR A 547 53.76 -54.85 -16.82
CA THR A 547 53.86 -53.38 -16.90
C THR A 547 53.57 -52.73 -15.55
N VAL A 548 53.95 -51.46 -15.41
CA VAL A 548 53.69 -50.64 -14.21
C VAL A 548 53.06 -49.31 -14.59
N THR A 549 52.36 -48.66 -13.66
CA THR A 549 51.73 -47.35 -13.91
C THR A 549 52.75 -46.25 -14.23
N PRO A 550 52.48 -45.36 -15.21
CA PRO A 550 51.40 -45.44 -16.20
C PRO A 550 51.70 -46.50 -17.28
N ALA A 551 50.68 -47.29 -17.64
CA ALA A 551 50.77 -48.36 -18.63
C ALA A 551 49.76 -48.16 -19.77
N VAL A 552 50.06 -48.74 -20.93
CA VAL A 552 49.14 -48.87 -22.06
C VAL A 552 49.03 -50.35 -22.39
N LEU A 553 47.80 -50.87 -22.38
CA LEU A 553 47.46 -52.26 -22.69
C LEU A 553 46.71 -52.25 -24.02
N ASP A 554 47.38 -52.68 -25.10
CA ASP A 554 46.86 -52.67 -26.47
C ASP A 554 46.41 -54.07 -26.92
N ASN A 555 45.86 -54.15 -28.14
CA ASN A 555 45.41 -55.40 -28.77
C ASN A 555 44.40 -56.20 -27.93
N LEU A 556 43.59 -55.48 -27.13
CA LEU A 556 42.58 -56.08 -26.27
C LEU A 556 41.29 -56.33 -27.06
N LYS A 557 40.74 -57.55 -26.95
CA LYS A 557 39.45 -57.87 -27.55
C LYS A 557 38.32 -57.08 -26.87
N PRO A 558 37.22 -56.78 -27.56
CA PRO A 558 36.04 -56.21 -26.92
C PRO A 558 35.50 -57.13 -25.81
N GLY A 559 35.15 -56.56 -24.65
CA GLY A 559 34.70 -57.35 -23.50
C GLY A 559 34.81 -56.63 -22.16
N GLU A 560 34.43 -57.35 -21.09
CA GLU A 560 34.61 -56.91 -19.70
C GLU A 560 36.06 -57.10 -19.24
N TYR A 561 36.57 -56.08 -18.55
CA TYR A 561 37.91 -56.06 -17.98
C TYR A 561 37.90 -55.58 -16.53
N VAL A 562 38.57 -56.34 -15.67
CA VAL A 562 38.99 -55.93 -14.33
C VAL A 562 40.45 -55.52 -14.41
N VAL A 563 40.72 -54.23 -14.28
CA VAL A 563 42.07 -53.68 -14.18
C VAL A 563 42.42 -53.57 -12.71
N THR A 564 43.57 -54.10 -12.30
CA THR A 564 44.05 -54.03 -10.92
C THR A 564 45.43 -53.38 -10.87
N VAL A 565 45.67 -52.55 -9.85
CA VAL A 565 47.02 -52.15 -9.43
C VAL A 565 47.29 -52.67 -8.03
N GLU A 566 48.44 -53.30 -7.82
CA GLU A 566 48.81 -53.85 -6.50
C GLU A 566 50.29 -53.65 -6.17
N LYS A 567 50.57 -53.40 -4.88
CA LYS A 567 51.92 -53.23 -4.34
C LYS A 567 51.93 -53.58 -2.85
N GLY A 568 52.74 -54.58 -2.48
CA GLY A 568 52.76 -55.12 -1.13
C GLY A 568 51.41 -55.75 -0.79
N ASN A 569 50.80 -55.34 0.33
CA ASN A 569 49.48 -55.77 0.76
C ASN A 569 48.31 -54.91 0.21
N ARG A 570 48.59 -53.87 -0.59
CA ARG A 570 47.56 -52.97 -1.15
C ARG A 570 47.19 -53.38 -2.57
N ARG A 571 45.89 -53.46 -2.84
CA ARG A 571 45.30 -53.94 -4.10
C ARG A 571 44.03 -53.15 -4.42
N PHE A 572 43.98 -52.51 -5.59
CA PHE A 572 42.87 -51.66 -6.02
C PHE A 572 42.38 -52.10 -7.40
N GLU A 573 41.06 -52.19 -7.59
CA GLU A 573 40.43 -52.68 -8.82
C GLU A 573 39.53 -51.62 -9.46
N SER A 574 39.44 -51.65 -10.79
CA SER A 574 38.46 -50.92 -11.59
C SER A 574 37.88 -51.86 -12.64
N LYS A 575 36.55 -51.85 -12.80
CA LYS A 575 35.83 -52.67 -13.80
C LYS A 575 35.36 -51.80 -14.95
N LEU A 576 35.49 -52.27 -16.18
CA LEU A 576 35.03 -51.56 -17.37
C LEU A 576 34.66 -52.53 -18.50
N VAL A 577 33.81 -52.06 -19.41
CA VAL A 577 33.56 -52.69 -20.71
C VAL A 577 34.35 -51.92 -21.77
N LEU A 578 35.09 -52.65 -22.60
CA LEU A 578 35.86 -52.13 -23.73
C LEU A 578 35.11 -52.45 -25.02
N SER A 579 34.61 -51.41 -25.71
CA SER A 579 34.01 -51.55 -27.04
C SER A 579 35.07 -51.71 -28.14
N PRO A 580 34.71 -52.23 -29.33
CA PRO A 580 35.65 -52.31 -30.45
C PRO A 580 36.20 -50.95 -30.88
N ASN A 581 37.47 -50.91 -31.28
CA ASN A 581 38.22 -49.69 -31.61
C ASN A 581 38.24 -48.60 -30.52
N GLN A 582 37.88 -48.94 -29.27
CA GLN A 582 37.81 -47.95 -28.19
C GLN A 582 39.12 -47.85 -27.42
N ASN A 583 39.49 -46.62 -27.04
CA ASN A 583 40.53 -46.35 -26.06
C ASN A 583 39.87 -45.95 -24.74
N LYS A 584 40.04 -46.75 -23.69
CA LYS A 584 39.54 -46.47 -22.33
C LYS A 584 40.69 -46.00 -21.43
N LEU A 585 40.39 -45.07 -20.52
CA LEU A 585 41.29 -44.68 -19.44
C LEU A 585 40.77 -45.25 -18.12
N VAL A 586 41.66 -45.88 -17.36
CA VAL A 586 41.50 -46.17 -15.93
C VAL A 586 42.52 -45.32 -15.18
N ASP A 587 42.07 -44.54 -14.21
CA ASP A 587 42.97 -43.68 -13.42
C ASP A 587 42.80 -43.98 -11.92
N PHE A 588 43.88 -44.42 -11.28
CA PHE A 588 43.93 -44.70 -9.85
C PHE A 588 44.48 -43.51 -9.08
N THR A 589 43.59 -42.66 -8.57
CA THR A 589 43.99 -41.51 -7.74
C THR A 589 43.88 -41.86 -6.26
N PHE A 590 45.01 -41.84 -5.55
CA PHE A 590 45.08 -42.07 -4.11
C PHE A 590 45.23 -40.76 -3.34
N PRO A 591 44.57 -40.58 -2.17
CA PRO A 591 44.88 -39.47 -1.27
C PRO A 591 46.31 -39.65 -0.73
N LEU A 592 47.19 -38.66 -0.92
CA LEU A 592 48.60 -38.73 -0.52
C LEU A 592 48.93 -37.75 0.61
N GLY A 593 49.78 -38.18 1.54
CA GLY A 593 50.40 -37.34 2.56
C GLY A 593 51.89 -37.65 2.74
N ASP A 594 52.64 -36.65 3.23
CA ASP A 594 54.05 -36.79 3.60
C ASP A 594 54.15 -36.95 5.13
N LEU A 595 55.10 -37.78 5.61
CA LEU A 595 55.37 -38.04 7.02
C LEU A 595 56.78 -37.60 7.43
N LEU A 596 56.85 -36.61 8.32
CA LEU A 596 58.10 -36.20 8.98
C LEU A 596 58.36 -37.09 10.22
N ILE A 597 59.40 -37.92 10.16
CA ILE A 597 59.85 -38.76 11.26
C ILE A 597 61.05 -38.09 11.93
N LYS A 598 60.92 -37.70 13.19
CA LYS A 598 62.00 -37.12 14.00
C LYS A 598 62.43 -38.08 15.11
N SER A 599 63.69 -38.00 15.51
CA SER A 599 64.19 -38.64 16.73
C SER A 599 65.24 -37.76 17.39
N ASN A 600 65.37 -37.84 18.71
CA ASN A 600 66.48 -37.24 19.44
C ASN A 600 67.82 -37.98 19.21
N VAL A 601 67.77 -39.14 18.54
CA VAL A 601 68.95 -39.84 17.99
C VAL A 601 69.05 -39.55 16.49
N GLN A 602 70.14 -38.92 16.09
CA GLN A 602 70.51 -38.74 14.68
C GLN A 602 70.86 -40.08 14.04
N ASP A 603 70.53 -40.25 12.76
CA ASP A 603 70.89 -41.41 11.94
C ASP A 603 70.29 -42.76 12.39
N ALA A 604 69.24 -42.73 13.23
CA ALA A 604 68.51 -43.93 13.65
C ALA A 604 67.76 -44.54 12.44
N ALA A 605 67.76 -45.87 12.37
CA ALA A 605 67.17 -46.60 11.24
C ALA A 605 65.64 -46.61 11.35
N ILE A 606 64.97 -46.33 10.22
CA ILE A 606 63.51 -46.30 10.13
C ILE A 606 63.02 -47.58 9.43
N THR A 607 61.94 -48.16 9.97
CA THR A 607 61.18 -49.26 9.39
C THR A 607 59.70 -48.84 9.35
N ILE A 608 59.00 -49.16 8.26
CA ILE A 608 57.60 -48.81 8.01
C ILE A 608 56.88 -50.08 7.57
N ASN A 609 55.84 -50.50 8.30
CA ASN A 609 55.10 -51.75 8.08
C ASN A 609 56.05 -52.95 7.85
N ASP A 610 56.98 -53.15 8.80
CA ASP A 610 58.08 -54.12 8.77
C ASP A 610 59.12 -53.99 7.65
N GLU A 611 58.91 -53.13 6.63
CA GLU A 611 59.91 -52.83 5.61
C GLU A 611 60.93 -51.79 6.09
N LYS A 612 62.22 -52.13 6.07
CA LYS A 612 63.30 -51.18 6.37
C LYS A 612 63.44 -50.17 5.23
N VAL A 613 63.25 -48.88 5.52
CA VAL A 613 63.48 -47.83 4.53
C VAL A 613 64.96 -47.40 4.52
N ASN A 614 65.44 -46.90 3.38
CA ASN A 614 66.81 -46.43 3.23
C ASN A 614 67.08 -45.06 3.89
N GLN A 615 66.04 -44.43 4.45
CA GLN A 615 66.10 -43.14 5.13
C GLN A 615 66.32 -43.33 6.63
N LYS A 616 66.87 -42.31 7.28
CA LYS A 616 67.21 -42.28 8.71
C LYS A 616 66.71 -40.99 9.36
N THR A 617 66.60 -40.96 10.68
CA THR A 617 66.06 -39.80 11.39
C THR A 617 67.02 -38.60 11.46
N PRO A 618 66.53 -37.36 11.28
CA PRO A 618 65.18 -36.99 10.84
C PRO A 618 64.98 -37.17 9.31
N SER A 619 63.79 -37.58 8.87
CA SER A 619 63.46 -37.71 7.44
C SER A 619 62.00 -37.48 7.12
N ILE A 620 61.73 -37.09 5.87
CA ILE A 620 60.37 -36.93 5.32
C ILE A 620 60.11 -38.07 4.33
N ILE A 621 59.20 -38.97 4.71
CA ILE A 621 58.72 -40.05 3.85
C ILE A 621 57.58 -39.51 3.01
N LYS A 622 57.80 -39.38 1.69
CA LYS A 622 56.85 -38.73 0.78
C LYS A 622 55.84 -39.69 0.15
N ASN A 623 54.71 -39.15 -0.30
CA ASN A 623 53.71 -39.84 -1.11
C ASN A 623 53.16 -41.13 -0.47
N LEU A 624 52.96 -41.13 0.86
CA LEU A 624 52.25 -42.20 1.54
C LEU A 624 50.75 -42.08 1.25
N ILE A 625 50.10 -43.19 0.91
CA ILE A 625 48.64 -43.25 0.79
C ILE A 625 48.04 -42.96 2.16
N ALA A 626 46.96 -42.17 2.23
CA ALA A 626 46.28 -41.89 3.49
C ALA A 626 45.73 -43.19 4.11
N ASP A 627 46.38 -43.65 5.16
CA ASP A 627 46.21 -44.96 5.79
C ASP A 627 46.95 -44.95 7.14
N THR A 628 46.79 -46.00 7.95
CA THR A 628 47.63 -46.23 9.14
C THR A 628 48.92 -46.95 8.79
N TYR A 629 50.02 -46.49 9.38
CA TYR A 629 51.35 -47.07 9.21
C TYR A 629 51.98 -47.37 10.57
N GLU A 630 52.59 -48.53 10.68
CA GLU A 630 53.46 -48.89 11.78
C GLU A 630 54.87 -48.36 11.51
N ILE A 631 55.32 -47.41 12.32
CA ILE A 631 56.64 -46.78 12.22
C ILE A 631 57.51 -47.27 13.39
N ILE A 632 58.64 -47.89 13.06
CA ILE A 632 59.63 -48.35 14.03
C ILE A 632 60.92 -47.57 13.80
N VAL A 633 61.40 -46.87 14.82
CA VAL A 633 62.71 -46.22 14.83
C VAL A 633 63.66 -47.04 15.70
N SER A 634 64.86 -47.34 15.18
CA SER A 634 65.84 -48.22 15.81
C SER A 634 67.20 -47.53 16.01
N ALA A 635 67.71 -47.53 17.25
CA ALA A 635 69.00 -46.93 17.62
C ALA A 635 69.72 -47.79 18.67
N ASN A 636 71.00 -48.10 18.46
CA ASN A 636 71.86 -48.88 19.37
C ASN A 636 71.13 -50.09 20.00
N ASP A 637 70.62 -50.97 19.14
CA ASP A 637 69.87 -52.19 19.46
C ASP A 637 68.51 -52.02 20.16
N GLN A 638 68.07 -50.78 20.45
CA GLN A 638 66.73 -50.47 20.91
C GLN A 638 65.79 -50.13 19.76
N LYS A 639 64.48 -50.37 19.93
CA LYS A 639 63.43 -50.08 18.94
C LYS A 639 62.19 -49.48 19.61
N ILE A 640 61.73 -48.32 19.12
CA ILE A 640 60.46 -47.70 19.53
C ILE A 640 59.48 -47.82 18.35
N LYS A 641 58.28 -48.32 18.63
CA LYS A 641 57.17 -48.52 17.68
C LYS A 641 56.05 -47.50 17.95
N LYS A 642 55.53 -46.87 16.90
CA LYS A 642 54.30 -46.04 16.92
C LYS A 642 53.43 -46.38 15.72
N ILE A 643 52.11 -46.34 15.89
CA ILE A 643 51.15 -46.36 14.78
C ILE A 643 50.82 -44.91 14.45
N VAL A 644 50.87 -44.56 13.17
CA VAL A 644 50.69 -43.19 12.66
C VAL A 644 49.65 -43.22 11.54
N ALA A 645 48.56 -42.46 11.71
CA ALA A 645 47.58 -42.27 10.64
C ALA A 645 48.04 -41.12 9.73
N ILE A 646 48.27 -41.42 8.45
CA ILE A 646 48.59 -40.43 7.43
C ILE A 646 47.32 -39.78 6.92
N LYS A 647 47.26 -38.46 7.00
CA LYS A 647 46.20 -37.63 6.44
C LYS A 647 46.75 -36.83 5.25
N PRO A 648 45.98 -36.67 4.16
CA PRO A 648 46.40 -35.88 3.02
C PRO A 648 46.34 -34.39 3.36
N HIS A 649 47.16 -33.58 2.68
CA HIS A 649 47.19 -32.11 2.77
C HIS A 649 47.43 -31.49 4.17
N VAL A 650 47.88 -32.28 5.14
CA VAL A 650 48.29 -31.79 6.47
C VAL A 650 49.69 -32.27 6.83
N GLU A 651 50.36 -31.60 7.76
CA GLU A 651 51.65 -32.03 8.27
C GLU A 651 51.47 -33.27 9.17
N ASN A 652 51.95 -34.44 8.70
CA ASN A 652 52.01 -35.64 9.54
C ASN A 652 53.40 -35.69 10.19
N VAL A 653 53.46 -35.73 11.53
CA VAL A 653 54.73 -35.78 12.29
C VAL A 653 54.72 -36.95 13.26
N ALA A 654 55.81 -37.71 13.30
CA ALA A 654 56.03 -38.77 14.27
C ALA A 654 57.39 -38.60 14.95
N GLU A 655 57.36 -38.24 16.24
CA GLU A 655 58.56 -37.95 17.04
C GLU A 655 58.89 -39.11 17.98
N PHE A 656 60.17 -39.49 18.06
CA PHE A 656 60.66 -40.66 18.78
C PHE A 656 61.77 -40.26 19.76
N GLU A 657 61.51 -40.38 21.06
CA GLU A 657 62.49 -40.04 22.10
C GLU A 657 63.09 -41.29 22.73
N PHE A 658 64.42 -41.39 22.67
CA PHE A 658 65.19 -42.39 23.40
C PHE A 658 65.81 -41.76 24.64
N THR A 659 65.66 -42.40 25.80
CA THR A 659 66.29 -41.94 27.05
C THR A 659 67.78 -42.26 27.01
N GLN A 660 68.64 -41.32 27.46
CA GLN A 660 70.09 -41.48 27.43
C GLN A 660 70.66 -41.61 28.84
N GLU A 661 71.41 -42.68 29.08
CA GLU A 661 72.28 -42.80 30.25
C GLU A 661 73.76 -42.90 29.84
N LYS A 662 74.62 -42.37 30.71
CA LYS A 662 76.05 -42.67 30.69
C LYS A 662 76.28 -43.89 31.57
N ASN A 663 76.84 -44.95 31.00
CA ASN A 663 77.42 -46.00 31.83
C ASN A 663 78.74 -45.51 32.45
N GLY A 664 79.27 -46.22 33.46
CA GLY A 664 80.44 -45.79 34.24
C GLY A 664 81.73 -45.53 33.44
N ASN A 665 81.78 -45.96 32.17
CA ASN A 665 82.90 -45.77 31.25
C ASN A 665 82.65 -44.63 30.24
N GLY A 666 81.64 -43.78 30.46
CA GLY A 666 81.36 -42.57 29.66
C GLY A 666 80.73 -42.82 28.29
N LYS A 667 80.48 -44.07 27.88
CA LYS A 667 79.72 -44.36 26.66
C LYS A 667 78.24 -44.07 26.90
N LYS A 668 77.64 -43.32 25.98
CA LYS A 668 76.20 -43.03 25.93
C LYS A 668 75.46 -44.24 25.39
N TRP A 669 74.55 -44.81 26.16
CA TRP A 669 73.62 -45.83 25.69
C TRP A 669 72.20 -45.30 25.78
N TYR A 670 71.38 -45.70 24.81
CA TYR A 670 69.99 -45.30 24.69
C TYR A 670 69.10 -46.44 25.18
N TYR A 671 68.02 -46.11 25.88
CA TYR A 671 67.02 -47.06 26.35
C TYR A 671 65.62 -46.45 26.31
N ILE A 672 64.61 -47.27 26.57
CA ILE A 672 63.20 -46.87 26.61
C ILE A 672 62.75 -46.87 28.07
N LEU A 673 62.14 -45.78 28.54
CA LEU A 673 61.50 -45.73 29.86
C LEU A 673 60.38 -46.77 29.95
N GLY A 674 60.62 -47.83 30.71
CA GLY A 674 59.60 -48.82 31.07
C GLY A 674 58.95 -48.44 32.40
N THR A 675 57.79 -47.79 32.37
CA THR A 675 57.00 -47.53 33.57
C THR A 675 56.08 -48.72 33.87
N ALA A 676 56.09 -49.15 35.13
CA ALA A 676 55.08 -50.06 35.64
C ALA A 676 53.77 -49.29 35.94
N ALA A 677 52.65 -49.87 35.48
CA ALA A 677 51.27 -49.67 35.93
C ALA A 677 50.58 -48.27 35.83
N ALA A 678 49.50 -48.26 35.04
CA ALA A 678 48.25 -47.47 35.18
C ALA A 678 48.30 -45.93 35.12
N VAL A 679 47.45 -45.20 34.37
CA VAL A 679 46.39 -45.45 33.37
C VAL A 679 46.28 -44.12 32.58
N ALA A 680 46.00 -44.01 31.27
CA ALA A 680 45.52 -44.96 30.26
C ALA A 680 46.43 -44.95 28.99
N GLY A 681 45.87 -45.14 27.79
CA GLY A 681 46.50 -44.80 26.49
C GLY A 681 47.71 -45.66 26.11
N ALA A 682 47.53 -46.99 26.08
CA ALA A 682 48.63 -47.95 26.09
C ALA A 682 49.56 -47.92 24.86
N ALA A 683 50.85 -47.71 25.11
CA ALA A 683 51.93 -48.22 24.26
C ALA A 683 52.33 -49.63 24.75
N SER A 684 52.18 -50.65 23.90
CA SER A 684 52.48 -52.04 24.24
C SER A 684 53.83 -52.51 23.67
N ILE A 685 54.76 -52.86 24.57
CA ILE A 685 56.05 -53.47 24.24
C ILE A 685 55.93 -54.99 24.42
N ILE A 686 56.31 -55.79 23.40
CA ILE A 686 56.22 -57.25 23.44
C ILE A 686 57.62 -57.87 23.46
N LYS A 687 57.94 -58.64 24.52
CA LYS A 687 58.96 -59.69 24.49
C LYS A 687 58.29 -61.01 24.07
N GLY A 688 58.99 -61.81 23.25
CA GLY A 688 58.34 -62.86 22.45
C GLY A 688 58.16 -64.25 23.07
N LYS A 689 57.57 -65.13 22.23
CA LYS A 689 57.21 -66.56 22.39
C LYS A 689 55.92 -66.88 23.18
N GLY A 690 54.90 -67.34 22.44
CA GLY A 690 53.68 -68.01 22.92
C GLY A 690 52.76 -68.36 21.74
N LYS A 691 52.10 -69.53 21.75
CA LYS A 691 51.23 -70.01 20.66
C LYS A 691 49.76 -69.56 20.84
N ASN A 692 49.05 -69.51 19.71
CA ASN A 692 47.60 -69.66 19.49
C ASN A 692 46.60 -68.89 20.39
N GLY A 693 45.70 -68.15 19.73
CA GLY A 693 44.44 -67.68 20.31
C GLY A 693 43.66 -66.81 19.32
N ASP A 694 42.65 -67.38 18.67
CA ASP A 694 41.61 -66.62 17.95
C ASP A 694 40.85 -65.72 18.92
N VAL A 695 40.66 -64.43 18.59
CA VAL A 695 39.46 -63.68 19.00
C VAL A 695 39.05 -62.74 17.87
N SER A 696 37.80 -62.88 17.45
CA SER A 696 37.11 -62.06 16.45
C SER A 696 36.54 -60.75 17.02
N GLY A 697 36.50 -59.70 16.20
CA GLY A 697 35.39 -58.73 16.20
C GLY A 697 35.66 -57.33 16.78
N ILE A 698 35.84 -56.36 15.88
CA ILE A 698 35.56 -54.92 16.09
C ILE A 698 34.87 -54.42 14.79
N PRO A 699 33.81 -53.59 14.85
CA PRO A 699 32.93 -53.34 13.71
C PRO A 699 33.48 -52.30 12.72
N ALA A 700 33.01 -52.37 11.47
CA ALA A 700 33.33 -51.42 10.41
C ALA A 700 32.66 -50.06 10.64
N LEU A 701 33.38 -48.98 10.36
CA LEU A 701 32.83 -47.64 10.17
C LEU A 701 32.43 -47.45 8.69
N PRO A 702 31.37 -46.68 8.39
CA PRO A 702 30.79 -46.62 7.04
C PRO A 702 31.66 -45.81 6.07
N LEU A 703 31.62 -46.22 4.80
CA LEU A 703 32.17 -45.46 3.68
C LEU A 703 31.31 -44.21 3.40
N PRO A 704 31.89 -43.09 2.93
CA PRO A 704 31.12 -42.02 2.30
C PRO A 704 30.57 -42.52 0.96
N THR A 705 29.29 -42.26 0.69
CA THR A 705 28.69 -42.42 -0.64
C THR A 705 29.10 -41.31 -1.58
N GLU A 706 29.02 -41.60 -2.88
CA GLU A 706 29.31 -40.69 -4.02
C GLU A 706 28.51 -39.38 -3.99
#